data_AF-A0A9P6P4D3-F1
#
_entry.id   AF-A0A9P6P4D3-F1
#
_cell.length_a   1.000
_cell.length_b   1.000
_cell.length_c   1.000
_cell.angle_alpha   90.00
_cell.angle_beta   90.00
_cell.angle_gamma   90.00
#
_symmetry.space_group_name_H-M   'P 1'
#
loop_
_entity.id
_entity.type
_entity.pdbx_description
1 polymer ?
#
loop_
_entity_poly.entity_id
_entity_poly.type
_entity_poly.pdbx_seq_one_letter_code
_entity_poly.pdbx_strand_id
1 'polypeptide(L)'
;MRPSVLYCRIRRFQGQPAANVRCDDLPFVACTDPFFVGSEKKAGRVDRLQQSMQDSFFASSRKRKRTGSAATNRSAPGPARKAGGARPPRKQASRKPDESEDEDDVEGPGTIDEMNLAPSETESSEEELEETAAEKRVRLAKAYLENIEEGLEEDLGGFDAADLDRDLIAERLKKDADEVAGRLHRRVADTFDFSALDPETIKSCRGHQLAVTAVALSDNGAVFYTGSKDGSIIKWDTNSMKKLHTFPGGRKGVKDYVGHTDHILSLAISSDNQYLASGGRDKLINIWSVKDNAHVVAFTQHKDAISASIPTHSLAFRKGSNQLYSASYDRTIKLWNVDERAYVETLFGHQDQITGIDTLGRERCVSTGGRDKSARLWKIPESSQLVYRGGVTTKNKDGSNRALYVEGSLDCIAQIEESMFVTGGDSGAISLWDINRKKPVVSVPIAHGLNTVHSESEGDISTPHWITAIATLRYSDVFVSGSWDGFVRVWKLASDNKSFSQIAQIPVKGVVNSLEIKTLFPSNRTVLIIGVARAELQTPFIAPELTALEEEQLYQATEQLLRADSVKTSCSSCISVLQIAKKLTYLPESMMIRALVKMCKRQKVDAGVCQGVIEEQAPVFSKTMTVSGRDGHLMCAAVLNSCPYPAVEEWRVPFPKPKPRTSPRRKSKGKTFNVLQLSDWHIDPEYQAGAEVVCDKPICCRAAYTDYSNVTQAASLWGAYNCDTPLALIESLLHFIPKAEPDIKFGILTGDIPPHEVWSTLPIMKTLSIQKDSFDILHEHFDSPDLLNTMLYPAVGNHESAPVNIFPLKNSKIPIEEAREYLNLEWLYKGLSENWRGWLARNSVPDDIERNTGSYVARPVHGLKLISLNTNFCYTFNWWLYENPAEKDPNGVLMWLVQQLQESEDVAERVWIIGHIAPGDITCFHDYSNYYYQIVERYAPHVIAAQFFGHTHKDEFEVFYRNGKQSASHAISVGYIAPSITSYRDVNPGFRVYKVDSETFEVVDSITYTADLDQADSWTQGPNWHIEYSARQAYNSSVAPTPETLSPAWWHNVTVAMESDIDTFAKYWNYRTKSSPKTPFCDEDCRANVICSVRAGKSELRCDYQSDEFPGKETQTEFNSKKRYRPEEHLCSINLVSSNVR
;
A
#
# COMPACT_ATOMS: atom_id res chain seq x y z
N MET A 1 -7.44 -4.94 -37.65
CA MET A 1 -6.02 -5.18 -37.27
C MET A 1 -5.47 -3.94 -36.56
N ARG A 2 -4.62 -4.09 -35.55
CA ARG A 2 -3.78 -3.03 -34.94
C ARG A 2 -2.54 -2.75 -35.80
N PRO A 3 -1.70 -1.71 -35.53
CA PRO A 3 -1.93 -0.46 -34.79
C PRO A 3 -1.37 0.81 -35.51
N SER A 4 -1.63 2.02 -34.99
CA SER A 4 -0.73 3.20 -35.15
C SER A 4 -0.97 4.30 -34.10
N VAL A 5 -0.01 4.42 -33.16
CA VAL A 5 0.63 5.65 -32.63
C VAL A 5 -0.20 6.95 -32.50
N LEU A 6 -0.40 7.43 -31.26
CA LEU A 6 -0.66 8.84 -30.95
C LEU A 6 0.64 9.66 -30.81
N TYR A 7 0.56 10.97 -31.01
CA TYR A 7 1.68 11.92 -30.90
C TYR A 7 1.32 13.10 -29.96
N CYS A 8 2.15 13.38 -28.96
CA CYS A 8 2.03 14.60 -28.15
C CYS A 8 2.34 15.85 -29.00
N ARG A 9 1.64 16.96 -28.74
CA ARG A 9 1.81 18.21 -29.51
C ARG A 9 1.85 19.45 -28.61
N ILE A 10 3.04 19.81 -28.15
CA ILE A 10 3.31 21.09 -27.49
C ILE A 10 3.30 22.21 -28.55
N ARG A 11 2.60 23.32 -28.28
CA ARG A 11 2.66 24.55 -29.11
C ARG A 11 3.44 25.65 -28.38
N ARG A 12 4.36 26.30 -29.11
CA ARG A 12 4.98 27.58 -28.73
C ARG A 12 4.13 28.74 -29.26
N PHE A 13 4.21 29.89 -28.60
CA PHE A 13 3.99 31.20 -29.21
C PHE A 13 5.07 32.20 -28.76
N GLN A 14 5.39 33.15 -29.63
CA GLN A 14 6.21 34.35 -29.37
C GLN A 14 5.67 35.47 -30.27
N GLY A 15 5.58 36.70 -29.76
CA GLY A 15 5.14 37.88 -30.52
C GLY A 15 4.63 38.99 -29.59
N GLN A 16 5.30 40.14 -29.61
CA GLN A 16 5.03 41.36 -28.82
C GLN A 16 4.61 42.52 -29.78
N PRO A 17 4.25 43.78 -29.37
CA PRO A 17 4.83 44.54 -28.23
C PRO A 17 3.96 45.56 -27.42
N ALA A 18 4.42 45.79 -26.18
CA ALA A 18 4.59 47.05 -25.42
C ALA A 18 3.51 48.17 -25.28
N ALA A 19 3.23 48.57 -24.02
CA ALA A 19 3.11 49.99 -23.59
C ALA A 19 3.22 50.20 -22.03
N ASN A 20 4.39 50.71 -21.57
CA ASN A 20 4.68 51.64 -20.45
C ASN A 20 3.93 51.68 -19.07
N VAL A 21 4.73 51.56 -17.98
CA VAL A 21 4.88 52.51 -16.82
C VAL A 21 3.69 52.65 -15.81
N ARG A 22 3.82 52.76 -14.47
CA ARG A 22 4.94 53.00 -13.51
C ARG A 22 4.72 52.20 -12.19
N CYS A 23 5.71 52.20 -11.28
CA CYS A 23 5.53 51.88 -9.84
C CYS A 23 5.34 53.17 -9.01
N ASP A 24 4.92 53.08 -7.75
CA ASP A 24 5.48 53.79 -6.58
C ASP A 24 4.79 53.34 -5.25
N ASP A 25 5.31 53.82 -4.12
CA ASP A 25 4.82 53.81 -2.73
C ASP A 25 4.79 52.51 -1.86
N LEU A 26 5.75 52.46 -0.93
CA LEU A 26 5.74 51.73 0.35
C LEU A 26 6.31 52.66 1.46
N PRO A 27 5.76 52.59 2.69
CA PRO A 27 6.60 52.58 3.89
C PRO A 27 6.21 51.42 4.84
N PHE A 28 7.12 50.68 5.51
CA PHE A 28 8.06 51.09 6.58
C PHE A 28 7.34 51.70 7.81
N VAL A 29 7.56 51.33 9.08
CA VAL A 29 8.69 50.71 9.83
C VAL A 29 8.06 49.74 10.89
N ALA A 30 8.51 48.50 11.15
CA ALA A 30 9.60 48.04 12.07
C ALA A 30 9.51 48.59 13.53
N CYS A 31 10.02 47.97 14.62
CA CYS A 31 10.95 46.85 14.89
C CYS A 31 10.62 46.20 16.27
N THR A 32 11.14 45.00 16.58
CA THR A 32 12.15 44.77 17.66
C THR A 32 12.51 43.28 17.87
N ASP A 33 13.53 42.83 17.13
CA ASP A 33 14.61 41.94 17.61
C ASP A 33 15.34 42.61 18.81
N PRO A 34 16.12 41.91 19.70
CA PRO A 34 17.42 41.28 19.34
C PRO A 34 17.89 40.11 20.28
N PHE A 35 19.09 39.51 20.24
CA PHE A 35 20.35 39.59 19.43
C PHE A 35 20.70 38.15 18.91
N PHE A 36 21.38 37.89 17.78
CA PHE A 36 22.75 38.28 17.32
C PHE A 36 23.89 37.78 18.26
N VAL A 37 25.10 37.42 17.83
CA VAL A 37 25.92 37.61 16.60
C VAL A 37 26.51 36.22 16.24
N GLY A 38 26.82 35.78 15.00
CA GLY A 38 27.25 36.45 13.76
C GLY A 38 28.76 36.20 13.52
N SER A 39 29.36 36.37 12.33
CA SER A 39 28.89 36.69 10.97
C SER A 39 30.02 36.31 9.98
N GLU A 40 29.89 36.21 8.66
CA GLU A 40 28.87 36.72 7.73
C GLU A 40 28.40 35.59 6.77
N LYS A 41 28.79 35.37 5.50
CA LYS A 41 29.48 36.18 4.48
C LYS A 41 28.86 35.95 3.09
N LYS A 42 28.90 37.00 2.25
CA LYS A 42 28.36 37.11 0.88
C LYS A 42 28.87 36.02 -0.09
N ALA A 43 28.07 35.35 -0.92
CA ALA A 43 27.12 35.80 -1.97
C ALA A 43 27.81 36.22 -3.30
N GLY A 44 27.28 35.91 -4.49
CA GLY A 44 26.00 35.22 -4.79
C GLY A 44 25.75 34.88 -6.28
N ARG A 45 24.47 34.61 -6.58
CA ARG A 45 23.84 34.10 -7.82
C ARG A 45 24.24 34.80 -9.14
N VAL A 46 24.53 34.02 -10.19
CA VAL A 46 24.54 34.41 -11.62
C VAL A 46 23.96 33.27 -12.49
N ASP A 47 23.30 33.60 -13.60
CA ASP A 47 22.53 32.68 -14.44
C ASP A 47 23.34 31.91 -15.51
N ARG A 48 22.71 30.90 -16.12
CA ARG A 48 23.24 30.13 -17.27
C ARG A 48 23.13 30.91 -18.58
N LEU A 49 24.23 30.94 -19.34
CA LEU A 49 24.22 31.11 -20.80
C LEU A 49 25.19 30.10 -21.46
N GLN A 50 24.97 29.81 -22.75
CA GLN A 50 25.77 28.86 -23.53
C GLN A 50 26.68 29.58 -24.53
N GLN A 51 27.97 29.23 -24.56
CA GLN A 51 28.93 29.30 -25.67
C GLN A 51 30.20 28.57 -25.17
N SER A 52 30.81 27.54 -25.79
CA SER A 52 31.07 27.12 -27.18
C SER A 52 32.47 27.50 -27.70
N MET A 53 33.40 26.56 -27.51
CA MET A 53 34.70 26.35 -28.18
C MET A 53 34.98 24.84 -27.99
N GLN A 54 35.35 23.98 -28.95
CA GLN A 54 36.33 24.05 -30.07
C GLN A 54 37.75 24.34 -29.57
N ASP A 55 38.80 23.56 -29.86
CA ASP A 55 39.00 22.51 -30.87
C ASP A 55 39.44 21.17 -30.23
N SER A 56 39.29 19.98 -30.83
CA SER A 56 39.40 19.45 -32.20
C SER A 56 40.81 19.00 -32.61
N PHE A 57 40.97 17.68 -32.78
CA PHE A 57 42.12 17.04 -33.45
C PHE A 57 41.62 15.75 -34.15
N PHE A 58 42.23 15.44 -35.28
CA PHE A 58 41.86 14.35 -36.22
C PHE A 58 40.45 14.45 -36.84
N ALA A 59 40.41 15.06 -38.03
CA ALA A 59 39.23 15.19 -38.87
C ALA A 59 39.28 14.30 -40.12
N SER A 60 38.13 14.12 -40.77
CA SER A 60 37.95 13.57 -42.13
C SER A 60 38.17 12.05 -42.31
N SER A 61 37.47 11.33 -43.22
CA SER A 61 36.50 11.78 -44.22
C SER A 61 35.43 10.72 -44.62
N ARG A 62 34.26 11.22 -45.05
CA ARG A 62 33.38 10.83 -46.20
C ARG A 62 33.63 9.44 -46.89
N LYS A 63 32.63 8.69 -47.42
CA LYS A 63 31.23 9.00 -47.85
C LYS A 63 30.39 7.73 -48.18
N ARG A 64 29.13 7.69 -47.69
CA ARG A 64 27.85 7.43 -48.43
C ARG A 64 27.56 6.14 -49.25
N LYS A 65 26.42 5.49 -48.90
CA LYS A 65 25.31 4.90 -49.72
C LYS A 65 25.11 3.36 -49.71
N ARG A 66 23.87 2.94 -50.09
CA ARG A 66 23.21 1.61 -49.93
C ARG A 66 23.19 0.78 -51.22
N THR A 67 22.68 -0.46 -51.11
CA THR A 67 22.24 -1.44 -52.15
C THR A 67 23.36 -2.28 -52.78
N GLY A 68 23.14 -3.56 -53.15
CA GLY A 68 21.98 -4.45 -52.92
C GLY A 68 21.82 -5.53 -54.02
N SER A 69 21.34 -6.74 -53.66
CA SER A 69 21.23 -7.95 -54.54
C SER A 69 22.57 -8.53 -55.04
N ALA A 70 22.71 -9.76 -55.55
CA ALA A 70 22.04 -11.06 -55.31
C ALA A 70 22.83 -12.18 -56.05
N ALA A 71 22.47 -13.46 -55.85
CA ALA A 71 22.90 -14.64 -56.65
C ALA A 71 24.39 -15.09 -56.47
N THR A 72 24.79 -16.38 -56.59
CA THR A 72 24.06 -17.66 -56.73
C THR A 72 24.94 -18.89 -56.38
N ASN A 73 24.29 -19.99 -55.96
CA ASN A 73 24.62 -21.42 -56.22
C ASN A 73 25.95 -22.09 -55.77
N ARG A 74 25.80 -23.24 -55.07
CA ARG A 74 26.36 -24.60 -55.32
C ARG A 74 27.91 -24.78 -55.37
N SER A 75 28.52 -25.89 -54.93
CA SER A 75 28.03 -27.19 -54.37
C SER A 75 29.17 -27.94 -53.63
N ALA A 76 28.82 -29.02 -52.92
CA ALA A 76 29.71 -30.02 -52.30
C ALA A 76 30.48 -30.89 -53.36
N PRO A 77 31.42 -31.82 -53.03
CA PRO A 77 31.75 -32.41 -51.71
C PRO A 77 33.28 -32.51 -51.35
N GLY A 78 33.62 -33.27 -50.30
CA GLY A 78 34.98 -33.52 -49.78
C GLY A 78 35.82 -34.55 -50.57
N PRO A 79 36.93 -35.11 -50.02
CA PRO A 79 36.93 -35.88 -48.75
C PRO A 79 38.20 -35.67 -47.86
N ALA A 80 38.55 -36.62 -46.98
CA ALA A 80 39.65 -36.53 -46.00
C ALA A 80 40.62 -37.73 -45.97
N ARG A 81 41.91 -37.47 -45.68
CA ARG A 81 42.99 -38.35 -45.11
C ARG A 81 44.25 -37.46 -44.93
N LYS A 82 45.16 -37.50 -43.94
CA LYS A 82 45.65 -38.43 -42.88
C LYS A 82 47.06 -39.00 -43.16
N ALA A 83 48.02 -38.63 -42.28
CA ALA A 83 49.26 -39.33 -41.85
C ALA A 83 50.62 -39.18 -42.59
N GLY A 84 51.70 -39.07 -41.77
CA GLY A 84 53.11 -39.43 -42.07
C GLY A 84 54.08 -38.27 -42.42
N GLY A 85 55.29 -38.12 -41.86
CA GLY A 85 55.85 -38.66 -40.60
C GLY A 85 57.37 -38.92 -40.58
N ALA A 86 58.05 -38.60 -39.45
CA ALA A 86 59.37 -39.12 -39.01
C ALA A 86 60.64 -38.59 -39.77
N ARG A 87 61.92 -38.69 -39.32
CA ARG A 87 62.58 -39.37 -38.15
C ARG A 87 63.95 -38.66 -37.74
N PRO A 88 65.03 -39.24 -37.11
CA PRO A 88 65.77 -38.60 -35.98
C PRO A 88 67.33 -38.61 -36.15
N PRO A 89 68.25 -39.01 -35.21
CA PRO A 89 68.44 -38.82 -33.74
C PRO A 89 69.88 -38.38 -33.31
N ARG A 90 70.10 -38.06 -32.00
CA ARG A 90 71.25 -38.59 -31.21
C ARG A 90 71.01 -38.54 -29.68
N LYS A 91 71.98 -38.95 -28.85
CA LYS A 91 71.82 -39.39 -27.43
C LYS A 91 72.91 -38.86 -26.47
N GLN A 92 72.55 -38.67 -25.19
CA GLN A 92 73.27 -38.94 -23.91
C GLN A 92 74.72 -38.40 -23.73
N ALA A 93 75.26 -38.06 -22.55
CA ALA A 93 75.02 -38.51 -21.16
C ALA A 93 75.38 -37.42 -20.10
N SER A 94 75.69 -37.78 -18.85
CA SER A 94 75.73 -36.88 -17.66
C SER A 94 76.80 -37.21 -16.60
N ARG A 95 77.41 -36.20 -15.95
CA ARG A 95 77.81 -36.18 -14.51
C ARG A 95 78.38 -34.79 -14.02
N LYS A 96 78.43 -34.63 -12.69
CA LYS A 96 78.94 -33.52 -11.82
C LYS A 96 80.49 -33.36 -11.85
N PRO A 97 81.19 -32.39 -11.17
CA PRO A 97 80.78 -31.55 -10.00
C PRO A 97 81.18 -30.03 -9.95
N ASP A 98 80.56 -29.31 -9.00
CA ASP A 98 80.98 -28.28 -7.98
C ASP A 98 81.99 -27.10 -8.21
N GLU A 99 81.90 -26.12 -7.25
CA GLU A 99 82.82 -25.01 -6.81
C GLU A 99 82.63 -23.50 -7.19
N SER A 100 82.58 -22.68 -6.12
CA SER A 100 82.94 -21.24 -5.86
C SER A 100 82.26 -19.99 -6.49
N GLU A 101 81.65 -19.15 -5.62
CA GLU A 101 81.72 -17.65 -5.45
C GLU A 101 81.62 -16.63 -6.63
N ASP A 102 81.43 -15.29 -6.45
CA ASP A 102 80.40 -14.43 -5.75
C ASP A 102 80.65 -12.89 -6.08
N GLU A 103 80.18 -11.91 -5.25
CA GLU A 103 80.36 -10.40 -5.30
C GLU A 103 79.53 -9.58 -6.35
N ASP A 104 79.16 -8.27 -6.21
CA ASP A 104 78.69 -7.39 -5.08
C ASP A 104 78.01 -6.07 -5.65
N ASP A 105 77.69 -5.00 -4.86
CA ASP A 105 76.96 -3.74 -5.24
C ASP A 105 77.54 -2.43 -4.54
N VAL A 106 76.97 -1.25 -4.17
CA VAL A 106 75.64 -0.56 -4.16
C VAL A 106 75.75 1.00 -3.95
N GLU A 107 74.73 1.80 -4.39
CA GLU A 107 74.30 3.18 -3.94
C GLU A 107 75.17 4.50 -4.07
N GLY A 108 74.49 5.68 -3.99
CA GLY A 108 74.94 6.84 -3.17
C GLY A 108 75.46 8.18 -3.79
N PRO A 109 75.00 9.36 -3.26
CA PRO A 109 75.72 10.65 -3.31
C PRO A 109 75.94 11.33 -1.92
N GLY A 110 76.99 12.17 -1.77
CA GLY A 110 77.36 12.91 -0.52
C GLY A 110 77.00 14.41 -0.54
N THR A 111 77.63 15.35 0.20
CA THR A 111 78.75 15.29 1.20
C THR A 111 78.44 16.11 2.50
N ILE A 112 79.04 17.20 3.07
CA ILE A 112 80.21 18.12 2.91
C ILE A 112 80.64 18.58 4.35
N ASP A 113 81.95 18.69 4.68
CA ASP A 113 82.55 19.73 5.58
C ASP A 113 84.12 19.72 5.53
N GLU A 114 84.77 20.68 6.19
CA GLU A 114 86.20 20.69 6.61
C GLU A 114 86.30 20.32 8.14
N MET A 115 87.25 20.64 9.04
CA MET A 115 88.48 21.46 9.05
C MET A 115 89.43 21.06 10.22
N ASN A 116 90.74 21.26 10.22
CA ASN A 116 91.82 20.79 9.31
C ASN A 116 93.17 20.90 10.07
N LEU A 117 94.00 19.85 10.11
CA LEU A 117 95.43 19.99 10.47
C LEU A 117 96.37 18.89 9.90
N ALA A 118 96.40 18.80 8.56
CA ALA A 118 97.62 18.61 7.74
C ALA A 118 98.49 17.32 7.83
N PRO A 119 99.37 17.03 6.82
CA PRO A 119 99.10 17.13 5.37
C PRO A 119 99.76 16.02 4.50
N SER A 120 99.06 15.61 3.42
CA SER A 120 99.60 15.29 2.07
C SER A 120 98.39 14.90 1.18
N GLU A 121 97.88 15.77 0.31
CA GLU A 121 98.26 15.89 -1.13
C GLU A 121 97.97 14.59 -1.92
N THR A 122 97.13 14.56 -2.98
CA THR A 122 96.50 15.66 -3.77
C THR A 122 95.25 15.19 -4.56
N GLU A 123 94.24 16.08 -4.74
CA GLU A 123 93.27 16.24 -5.88
C GLU A 123 92.33 15.04 -6.30
N SER A 124 91.05 15.18 -6.74
CA SER A 124 90.11 16.32 -6.92
C SER A 124 88.62 15.88 -7.12
N SER A 125 87.65 16.44 -6.34
CA SER A 125 86.19 16.72 -6.65
C SER A 125 85.21 15.55 -7.07
N GLU A 126 83.87 15.64 -7.29
CA GLU A 126 82.80 16.69 -7.46
C GLU A 126 81.38 16.28 -6.90
N GLU A 127 80.55 17.24 -6.42
CA GLU A 127 79.03 17.32 -6.25
C GLU A 127 78.12 16.33 -5.44
N GLU A 128 76.86 16.75 -5.16
CA GLU A 128 75.90 16.27 -4.12
C GLU A 128 74.44 16.01 -4.60
N LEU A 129 73.62 15.21 -3.87
CA LEU A 129 72.13 15.11 -4.01
C LEU A 129 71.40 14.63 -2.71
N GLU A 130 70.11 14.96 -2.52
CA GLU A 130 69.31 14.78 -1.27
C GLU A 130 68.58 13.40 -1.10
N GLU A 131 68.53 12.82 0.12
CA GLU A 131 67.70 11.64 0.51
C GLU A 131 66.20 12.01 0.67
N THR A 132 65.27 11.17 0.20
CA THR A 132 63.84 11.49 0.27
C THR A 132 63.13 10.98 1.55
N ALA A 133 61.95 11.54 1.80
CA ALA A 133 61.06 11.11 2.89
C ALA A 133 60.42 9.72 2.69
N ALA A 134 60.84 8.95 1.67
CA ALA A 134 60.50 7.53 1.49
C ALA A 134 61.64 6.61 1.98
N GLU A 135 62.89 6.81 1.54
CA GLU A 135 64.04 6.00 1.96
C GLU A 135 64.21 6.01 3.49
N LYS A 136 64.07 7.18 4.11
CA LYS A 136 64.11 7.37 5.56
C LYS A 136 63.12 6.50 6.34
N ARG A 137 61.99 6.08 5.73
CA ARG A 137 61.02 5.15 6.36
C ARG A 137 61.44 3.69 6.21
N VAL A 138 62.01 3.32 5.06
CA VAL A 138 62.53 1.97 4.81
C VAL A 138 63.71 1.68 5.73
N ARG A 139 64.61 2.67 5.93
CA ARG A 139 65.73 2.58 6.88
C ARG A 139 65.29 2.41 8.33
N LEU A 140 64.27 3.15 8.78
CA LEU A 140 63.67 2.97 10.11
C LEU A 140 62.95 1.60 10.26
N ALA A 141 62.40 1.06 9.18
CA ALA A 141 61.79 -0.28 9.19
C ALA A 141 62.83 -1.41 9.24
N LYS A 142 63.96 -1.29 8.53
CA LYS A 142 65.09 -2.25 8.63
C LYS A 142 65.66 -2.29 10.05
N ALA A 143 66.01 -1.13 10.62
CA ALA A 143 66.60 -1.05 11.95
C ALA A 143 65.66 -1.60 13.06
N TYR A 144 64.34 -1.56 12.85
CA TYR A 144 63.35 -2.17 13.75
C TYR A 144 63.28 -3.71 13.64
N LEU A 145 63.68 -4.29 12.49
CA LEU A 145 63.76 -5.74 12.29
C LEU A 145 65.06 -6.31 12.86
N GLU A 146 66.21 -5.66 12.63
CA GLU A 146 67.51 -6.06 13.19
C GLU A 146 67.49 -6.11 14.73
N ASN A 147 66.86 -5.12 15.38
CA ASN A 147 66.65 -5.08 16.84
C ASN A 147 65.71 -6.19 17.37
N ILE A 148 64.99 -6.91 16.51
CA ILE A 148 64.18 -8.08 16.86
C ILE A 148 64.97 -9.38 16.60
N GLU A 149 65.84 -9.38 15.59
CA GLU A 149 66.67 -10.51 15.17
C GLU A 149 67.81 -10.76 16.17
N GLU A 150 68.57 -9.73 16.57
CA GLU A 150 69.55 -9.82 17.67
C GLU A 150 68.90 -10.25 19.01
N GLY A 151 67.60 -9.98 19.18
CA GLY A 151 66.84 -10.33 20.39
C GLY A 151 66.38 -11.80 20.46
N LEU A 152 66.70 -12.63 19.46
CA LEU A 152 66.20 -14.01 19.34
C LEU A 152 67.28 -15.10 19.25
N GLU A 153 68.57 -14.76 19.13
CA GLU A 153 69.64 -15.77 18.97
C GLU A 153 70.16 -16.42 20.28
N GLU A 154 69.87 -15.88 21.47
CA GLU A 154 70.53 -16.31 22.72
C GLU A 154 70.11 -17.68 23.30
N ASP A 155 69.02 -18.33 22.84
CA ASP A 155 68.49 -19.55 23.50
C ASP A 155 68.32 -20.78 22.57
N LEU A 156 69.46 -21.33 22.15
CA LEU A 156 69.75 -22.77 21.99
C LEU A 156 68.84 -23.67 21.09
N GLY A 157 69.34 -23.94 19.88
CA GLY A 157 69.99 -25.26 19.71
C GLY A 157 69.21 -26.44 19.12
N GLY A 158 68.61 -26.27 17.94
CA GLY A 158 68.74 -27.25 16.84
C GLY A 158 68.00 -28.60 16.91
N PHE A 159 66.78 -28.62 16.34
CA PHE A 159 66.23 -29.75 15.59
C PHE A 159 65.15 -29.20 14.65
N ASP A 160 65.56 -28.67 13.50
CA ASP A 160 64.73 -27.68 12.83
C ASP A 160 63.61 -28.28 11.94
N ALA A 161 62.37 -27.89 12.24
CA ALA A 161 61.19 -28.17 11.44
C ALA A 161 60.89 -27.05 10.42
N ALA A 162 61.60 -25.91 10.50
CA ALA A 162 61.31 -24.72 9.74
C ALA A 162 61.53 -24.87 8.23
N ASP A 163 62.24 -25.87 7.70
CA ASP A 163 62.23 -26.11 6.25
C ASP A 163 60.83 -26.53 5.75
N LEU A 164 60.16 -27.42 6.49
CA LEU A 164 58.85 -27.94 6.11
C LEU A 164 57.73 -26.95 6.46
N ASP A 165 57.88 -26.21 7.58
CA ASP A 165 57.00 -25.09 7.91
C ASP A 165 57.24 -23.86 7.02
N ARG A 166 58.47 -23.54 6.58
CA ARG A 166 58.75 -22.43 5.64
C ARG A 166 58.18 -22.71 4.26
N ASP A 167 58.22 -23.95 3.76
CA ASP A 167 57.55 -24.29 2.50
C ASP A 167 56.01 -24.23 2.64
N LEU A 168 55.45 -24.69 3.77
CA LEU A 168 54.02 -24.51 4.08
C LEU A 168 53.61 -23.04 4.26
N ILE A 169 54.45 -22.24 4.91
CA ILE A 169 54.25 -20.80 5.14
C ILE A 169 54.48 -20.02 3.85
N ALA A 170 55.37 -20.44 2.96
CA ALA A 170 55.58 -19.82 1.65
C ALA A 170 54.47 -20.20 0.67
N GLU A 171 54.01 -21.45 0.64
CA GLU A 171 52.81 -21.83 -0.12
C GLU A 171 51.58 -21.07 0.42
N ARG A 172 51.47 -20.92 1.74
CA ARG A 172 50.41 -20.13 2.39
C ARG A 172 50.51 -18.64 2.08
N LEU A 173 51.66 -17.98 2.23
CA LEU A 173 51.85 -16.57 1.86
C LEU A 173 51.56 -16.36 0.38
N LYS A 174 51.99 -17.27 -0.49
CA LYS A 174 51.72 -17.22 -1.93
C LYS A 174 50.23 -17.38 -2.25
N LYS A 175 49.55 -18.31 -1.57
CA LYS A 175 48.11 -18.56 -1.68
C LYS A 175 47.29 -17.39 -1.14
N ASP A 176 47.67 -16.82 0.00
CA ASP A 176 47.05 -15.66 0.62
C ASP A 176 47.31 -14.39 -0.24
N ALA A 177 48.51 -14.25 -0.80
CA ALA A 177 48.86 -13.18 -1.75
C ALA A 177 48.15 -13.32 -3.10
N ASP A 178 47.96 -14.53 -3.65
CA ASP A 178 47.17 -14.75 -4.87
C ASP A 178 45.66 -14.70 -4.62
N GLU A 179 45.18 -14.91 -3.38
CA GLU A 179 43.79 -14.61 -2.99
C GLU A 179 43.59 -13.08 -2.87
N VAL A 180 44.50 -12.34 -2.23
CA VAL A 180 44.51 -10.86 -2.17
C VAL A 180 44.68 -10.23 -3.55
N ALA A 181 45.53 -10.80 -4.41
CA ALA A 181 45.70 -10.36 -5.80
C ALA A 181 44.49 -10.76 -6.68
N GLY A 182 43.61 -11.65 -6.21
CA GLY A 182 42.46 -12.16 -6.94
C GLY A 182 42.80 -13.01 -8.17
N ARG A 183 43.91 -13.76 -8.10
CA ARG A 183 44.40 -14.67 -9.15
C ARG A 183 44.13 -16.16 -8.86
N LEU A 184 43.86 -16.51 -7.61
CA LEU A 184 43.54 -17.87 -7.20
C LEU A 184 42.11 -18.25 -7.62
N HIS A 185 41.94 -19.32 -8.41
CA HIS A 185 40.65 -19.93 -8.72
C HIS A 185 40.70 -21.43 -8.41
N ARG A 186 40.09 -21.85 -7.29
CA ARG A 186 40.17 -23.23 -6.78
C ARG A 186 39.09 -24.11 -7.42
N ARG A 187 39.47 -25.22 -8.05
CA ARG A 187 38.49 -26.23 -8.51
C ARG A 187 38.26 -27.25 -7.40
N VAL A 188 37.18 -27.07 -6.67
CA VAL A 188 36.84 -27.81 -5.43
C VAL A 188 35.57 -28.65 -5.63
N ALA A 189 34.74 -28.34 -6.63
CA ALA A 189 33.47 -29.01 -6.89
C ALA A 189 33.55 -30.55 -6.94
N ASP A 190 34.63 -31.11 -7.53
CA ASP A 190 34.85 -32.56 -7.66
C ASP A 190 35.39 -33.23 -6.39
N THR A 191 35.70 -32.46 -5.34
CA THR A 191 36.22 -32.97 -4.05
C THR A 191 35.13 -33.12 -2.98
N PHE A 192 33.93 -32.61 -3.24
CA PHE A 192 32.79 -32.74 -2.33
C PHE A 192 32.04 -34.04 -2.59
N ASP A 193 32.01 -34.92 -1.59
CA ASP A 193 31.11 -36.08 -1.58
C ASP A 193 29.72 -35.63 -1.07
N PHE A 194 28.74 -35.66 -1.97
CA PHE A 194 27.35 -35.31 -1.66
C PHE A 194 26.50 -36.53 -1.27
N SER A 195 27.06 -37.75 -1.29
CA SER A 195 26.33 -38.99 -0.94
C SER A 195 26.00 -39.11 0.56
N ALA A 196 26.73 -38.38 1.41
CA ALA A 196 26.53 -38.35 2.86
C ALA A 196 25.48 -37.31 3.34
N LEU A 197 24.78 -36.61 2.43
CA LEU A 197 23.80 -35.56 2.77
C LEU A 197 22.39 -36.12 3.05
N ASP A 198 22.30 -37.11 3.95
CA ASP A 198 21.02 -37.58 4.47
C ASP A 198 20.32 -36.49 5.30
N PRO A 199 18.96 -36.41 5.30
CA PRO A 199 18.21 -35.41 6.06
C PRO A 199 18.52 -35.36 7.56
N GLU A 200 18.96 -36.48 8.16
CA GLU A 200 19.34 -36.57 9.57
C GLU A 200 20.67 -35.85 9.90
N THR A 201 21.52 -35.60 8.89
CA THR A 201 22.78 -34.86 9.06
C THR A 201 22.57 -33.34 9.14
N ILE A 202 21.42 -32.84 8.70
CA ILE A 202 21.10 -31.41 8.61
C ILE A 202 20.70 -30.88 10.00
N LYS A 203 21.67 -30.36 10.75
CA LYS A 203 21.40 -29.66 12.02
C LYS A 203 20.53 -28.41 11.78
N SER A 204 19.38 -28.36 12.45
CA SER A 204 18.48 -27.19 12.43
C SER A 204 18.41 -26.52 13.81
N CYS A 205 18.01 -25.25 13.85
CA CYS A 205 17.90 -24.46 15.08
C CYS A 205 16.69 -23.53 15.08
N ARG A 206 16.23 -23.16 16.28
CA ARG A 206 15.11 -22.23 16.49
C ARG A 206 15.45 -21.29 17.65
N GLY A 207 15.18 -20.01 17.48
CA GLY A 207 15.62 -18.99 18.45
C GLY A 207 14.92 -17.64 18.33
N HIS A 208 14.67 -17.18 17.09
CA HIS A 208 13.85 -16.01 16.78
C HIS A 208 12.35 -16.29 16.93
N GLN A 209 11.57 -15.24 17.11
CA GLN A 209 10.10 -15.26 17.16
C GLN A 209 9.47 -15.18 15.76
N LEU A 210 10.11 -14.44 14.84
CA LEU A 210 9.66 -14.29 13.46
C LEU A 210 10.68 -14.82 12.45
N ALA A 211 10.29 -14.84 11.17
CA ALA A 211 11.10 -15.34 10.06
C ALA A 211 12.53 -14.76 10.03
N VAL A 212 13.51 -15.65 9.89
CA VAL A 212 14.92 -15.29 9.68
C VAL A 212 15.05 -14.64 8.31
N THR A 213 15.61 -13.44 8.28
CA THR A 213 15.81 -12.63 7.08
C THR A 213 17.24 -12.74 6.58
N ALA A 214 18.24 -12.57 7.46
CA ALA A 214 19.64 -12.51 7.11
C ALA A 214 20.53 -13.42 7.97
N VAL A 215 21.67 -13.82 7.40
CA VAL A 215 22.71 -14.65 8.04
C VAL A 215 24.07 -13.99 7.81
N ALA A 216 24.97 -14.09 8.81
CA ALA A 216 26.39 -13.73 8.68
C ALA A 216 27.28 -14.74 9.43
N LEU A 217 28.21 -15.40 8.74
CA LEU A 217 29.13 -16.43 9.26
C LEU A 217 30.53 -15.82 9.45
N SER A 218 31.11 -15.99 10.64
CA SER A 218 32.49 -15.56 10.93
C SER A 218 33.51 -16.18 9.97
N ASP A 219 34.57 -15.45 9.63
CA ASP A 219 35.63 -15.95 8.74
C ASP A 219 36.48 -17.06 9.40
N ASN A 220 36.47 -17.16 10.74
CA ASN A 220 37.01 -18.30 11.49
C ASN A 220 36.02 -19.47 11.63
N GLY A 221 34.75 -19.28 11.23
CA GLY A 221 33.69 -20.29 11.26
C GLY A 221 33.21 -20.75 12.63
N ALA A 222 33.74 -20.23 13.73
CA ALA A 222 33.33 -20.64 15.08
C ALA A 222 31.92 -20.15 15.44
N VAL A 223 31.51 -19.01 14.87
CA VAL A 223 30.25 -18.32 15.19
C VAL A 223 29.48 -17.96 13.92
N PHE A 224 28.15 -18.05 13.96
CA PHE A 224 27.28 -17.41 12.99
C PHE A 224 26.22 -16.54 13.67
N TYR A 225 25.73 -15.56 12.93
CA TYR A 225 24.71 -14.62 13.35
C TYR A 225 23.47 -14.80 12.47
N THR A 226 22.29 -14.68 13.08
CA THR A 226 21.01 -14.65 12.38
C THR A 226 20.26 -13.39 12.75
N GLY A 227 19.68 -12.72 11.75
CA GLY A 227 18.78 -11.58 11.91
C GLY A 227 17.37 -11.97 11.51
N SER A 228 16.37 -11.33 12.11
CA SER A 228 14.96 -11.65 11.88
C SER A 228 14.09 -10.41 11.69
N LYS A 229 12.91 -10.65 11.14
CA LYS A 229 11.77 -9.72 11.15
C LYS A 229 11.40 -9.24 12.57
N ASP A 230 11.76 -9.97 13.63
CA ASP A 230 11.53 -9.56 15.02
C ASP A 230 12.49 -8.48 15.57
N GLY A 231 13.39 -7.95 14.72
CA GLY A 231 14.34 -6.89 15.09
C GLY A 231 15.51 -7.37 15.94
N SER A 232 15.56 -8.66 16.31
CA SER A 232 16.66 -9.23 17.10
C SER A 232 17.76 -9.85 16.24
N ILE A 233 18.96 -9.93 16.82
CA ILE A 233 20.10 -10.67 16.26
C ILE A 233 20.49 -11.76 17.27
N ILE A 234 20.67 -13.00 16.82
CA ILE A 234 21.15 -14.09 17.68
C ILE A 234 22.53 -14.54 17.21
N LYS A 235 23.45 -14.68 18.17
CA LYS A 235 24.82 -15.19 18.01
C LYS A 235 24.83 -16.68 18.38
N TRP A 236 25.33 -17.54 17.49
CA TRP A 236 25.32 -19.00 17.63
C TRP A 236 26.72 -19.59 17.50
N ASP A 237 27.00 -20.68 18.22
CA ASP A 237 28.17 -21.54 17.96
C ASP A 237 27.88 -22.52 16.82
N THR A 238 28.72 -22.53 15.77
CA THR A 238 28.59 -23.39 14.59
C THR A 238 28.71 -24.90 14.91
N ASN A 239 29.41 -25.28 15.98
CA ASN A 239 29.66 -26.69 16.30
C ASN A 239 28.58 -27.29 17.21
N SER A 240 28.29 -26.67 18.36
CA SER A 240 27.22 -27.13 19.27
C SER A 240 25.82 -26.66 18.87
N MET A 241 25.70 -25.70 17.95
CA MET A 241 24.43 -25.09 17.51
C MET A 241 23.64 -24.45 18.67
N LYS A 242 24.34 -23.97 19.71
CA LYS A 242 23.72 -23.29 20.87
C LYS A 242 23.71 -21.77 20.68
N LYS A 243 22.68 -21.13 21.23
CA LYS A 243 22.62 -19.66 21.37
C LYS A 243 23.68 -19.20 22.38
N LEU A 244 24.56 -18.30 21.96
CA LEU A 244 25.59 -17.68 22.80
C LEU A 244 25.14 -16.32 23.35
N HIS A 245 24.51 -15.50 22.49
CA HIS A 245 24.02 -14.17 22.85
C HIS A 245 22.79 -13.80 22.01
N THR A 246 22.01 -12.82 22.47
CA THR A 246 20.86 -12.29 21.73
C THR A 246 20.77 -10.79 21.95
N PHE A 247 20.97 -10.03 20.87
CA PHE A 247 20.74 -8.59 20.83
C PHE A 247 19.23 -8.37 20.63
N PRO A 248 18.51 -7.76 21.59
CA PRO A 248 17.06 -7.62 21.50
C PRO A 248 16.63 -6.55 20.49
N GLY A 249 15.51 -6.79 19.81
CA GLY A 249 14.80 -5.78 19.02
C GLY A 249 14.02 -4.81 19.92
N GLY A 250 14.02 -3.54 19.55
CA GLY A 250 13.21 -2.50 20.18
C GLY A 250 11.78 -2.50 19.64
N ARG A 251 10.88 -1.79 20.34
CA ARG A 251 9.51 -1.57 19.84
C ARG A 251 9.50 -0.38 18.86
N LYS A 252 8.83 -0.55 17.73
CA LYS A 252 8.58 0.49 16.73
C LYS A 252 8.05 1.77 17.41
N GLY A 253 8.66 2.91 17.12
CA GLY A 253 8.28 4.22 17.69
C GLY A 253 8.92 4.60 19.05
N VAL A 254 9.71 3.73 19.68
CA VAL A 254 10.51 4.11 20.86
C VAL A 254 11.66 5.03 20.43
N LYS A 255 11.65 6.28 20.90
CA LYS A 255 12.79 7.21 20.74
C LYS A 255 13.97 6.72 21.56
N ASP A 256 15.17 6.96 21.03
CA ASP A 256 16.45 6.71 21.70
C ASP A 256 16.73 5.23 22.06
N TYR A 257 16.11 4.28 21.35
CA TYR A 257 16.44 2.85 21.47
C TYR A 257 17.79 2.52 20.83
N VAL A 258 18.63 1.77 21.55
CA VAL A 258 19.95 1.33 21.06
C VAL A 258 19.84 -0.05 20.39
N GLY A 259 19.58 -0.06 19.09
CA GLY A 259 19.47 -1.26 18.27
C GLY A 259 18.51 -1.05 17.09
N HIS A 260 17.93 -2.14 16.58
CA HIS A 260 16.87 -2.05 15.56
C HIS A 260 15.48 -1.96 16.18
N THR A 261 14.57 -1.24 15.51
CA THR A 261 13.17 -1.03 15.95
C THR A 261 12.14 -1.50 14.92
N ASP A 262 12.60 -2.02 13.78
CA ASP A 262 11.85 -2.62 12.67
C ASP A 262 12.66 -3.83 12.16
N HIS A 263 12.19 -4.50 11.11
CA HIS A 263 12.81 -5.70 10.55
C HIS A 263 14.29 -5.48 10.21
N ILE A 264 15.16 -6.42 10.61
CA ILE A 264 16.52 -6.51 10.08
C ILE A 264 16.44 -7.16 8.70
N LEU A 265 17.10 -6.58 7.69
CA LEU A 265 17.03 -7.02 6.30
C LEU A 265 18.37 -7.56 5.78
N SER A 266 19.51 -7.08 6.31
CA SER A 266 20.85 -7.60 5.99
C SER A 266 21.74 -7.65 7.22
N LEU A 267 22.63 -8.64 7.27
CA LEU A 267 23.77 -8.72 8.19
C LEU A 267 25.07 -8.83 7.38
N ALA A 268 26.17 -8.33 7.92
CA ALA A 268 27.52 -8.57 7.40
C ALA A 268 28.53 -8.56 8.56
N ILE A 269 29.57 -9.39 8.48
CA ILE A 269 30.66 -9.42 9.46
C ILE A 269 31.98 -9.05 8.78
N SER A 270 32.84 -8.28 9.46
CA SER A 270 34.17 -7.98 8.95
C SER A 270 35.08 -9.22 9.02
N SER A 271 36.04 -9.32 8.09
CA SER A 271 37.03 -10.40 8.04
C SER A 271 37.94 -10.45 9.27
N ASP A 272 38.09 -9.33 9.99
CA ASP A 272 38.82 -9.28 11.27
C ASP A 272 38.02 -9.89 12.45
N ASN A 273 36.74 -10.19 12.22
CA ASN A 273 35.76 -10.63 13.21
C ASN A 273 35.66 -9.72 14.45
N GLN A 274 35.97 -8.42 14.32
CA GLN A 274 35.77 -7.41 15.37
C GLN A 274 34.38 -6.79 15.30
N TYR A 275 33.87 -6.55 14.08
CA TYR A 275 32.61 -5.85 13.85
C TYR A 275 31.56 -6.69 13.11
N LEU A 276 30.32 -6.61 13.60
CA LEU A 276 29.11 -7.03 12.89
C LEU A 276 28.34 -5.76 12.50
N ALA A 277 27.93 -5.66 11.23
CA ALA A 277 27.02 -4.64 10.74
C ALA A 277 25.63 -5.25 10.49
N SER A 278 24.57 -4.55 10.90
CA SER A 278 23.18 -4.93 10.65
C SER A 278 22.40 -3.76 10.05
N GLY A 279 21.63 -4.02 8.99
CA GLY A 279 20.86 -3.02 8.26
C GLY A 279 19.38 -3.31 8.37
N GLY A 280 18.59 -2.31 8.76
CA GLY A 280 17.17 -2.46 9.04
C GLY A 280 16.25 -1.65 8.13
N ARG A 281 14.96 -2.01 8.18
CA ARG A 281 13.86 -1.24 7.58
C ARG A 281 13.66 0.12 8.27
N ASP A 282 14.10 0.22 9.53
CA ASP A 282 14.22 1.46 10.32
C ASP A 282 15.24 2.46 9.76
N LYS A 283 15.88 2.16 8.62
CA LYS A 283 16.83 3.02 7.89
C LYS A 283 18.18 3.19 8.60
N LEU A 284 18.42 2.42 9.66
CA LEU A 284 19.65 2.43 10.43
C LEU A 284 20.61 1.33 9.97
N ILE A 285 21.90 1.63 9.98
CA ILE A 285 22.95 0.62 10.01
C ILE A 285 23.57 0.62 11.40
N ASN A 286 23.34 -0.44 12.17
CA ASN A 286 23.93 -0.60 13.49
C ASN A 286 25.23 -1.41 13.39
N ILE A 287 26.29 -0.93 14.05
CA ILE A 287 27.57 -1.65 14.20
C ILE A 287 27.68 -2.18 15.62
N TRP A 288 28.07 -3.44 15.76
CA TRP A 288 28.20 -4.16 17.03
C TRP A 288 29.62 -4.72 17.20
N SER A 289 30.16 -4.63 18.41
CA SER A 289 31.41 -5.30 18.78
C SER A 289 31.17 -6.80 18.96
N VAL A 290 31.89 -7.62 18.21
CA VAL A 290 31.84 -9.09 18.29
C VAL A 290 32.47 -9.62 19.57
N LYS A 291 33.44 -8.90 20.16
CA LYS A 291 34.07 -9.23 21.45
C LYS A 291 33.12 -8.96 22.60
N ASP A 292 32.68 -7.72 22.72
CA ASP A 292 31.93 -7.22 23.89
C ASP A 292 30.43 -7.57 23.81
N ASN A 293 29.93 -7.84 22.59
CA ASN A 293 28.49 -7.98 22.30
C ASN A 293 27.71 -6.69 22.62
N ALA A 294 28.36 -5.54 22.41
CA ALA A 294 27.80 -4.21 22.63
C ALA A 294 27.59 -3.45 21.30
N HIS A 295 26.65 -2.50 21.31
CA HIS A 295 26.48 -1.54 20.22
C HIS A 295 27.65 -0.53 20.21
N VAL A 296 28.09 -0.12 19.01
CA VAL A 296 29.25 0.77 18.82
C VAL A 296 28.87 2.10 18.18
N VAL A 297 28.05 2.06 17.13
CA VAL A 297 27.56 3.25 16.40
C VAL A 297 26.33 2.88 15.56
N ALA A 298 25.44 3.84 15.35
CA ALA A 298 24.34 3.77 14.39
C ALA A 298 24.55 4.80 13.28
N PHE A 299 24.54 4.38 12.03
CA PHE A 299 24.55 5.26 10.86
C PHE A 299 23.11 5.55 10.39
N THR A 300 22.84 6.81 10.07
CA THR A 300 21.51 7.40 9.84
C THR A 300 21.38 8.08 8.48
N GLN A 301 22.43 8.06 7.64
CA GLN A 301 22.54 8.91 6.45
C GLN A 301 21.88 8.32 5.18
N HIS A 302 21.20 7.18 5.29
CA HIS A 302 20.29 6.66 4.26
C HIS A 302 18.90 7.29 4.41
N LYS A 303 18.22 7.54 3.28
CA LYS A 303 16.88 8.16 3.28
C LYS A 303 15.75 7.15 3.34
N ASP A 304 16.06 5.89 3.02
CA ASP A 304 15.11 4.80 3.02
C ASP A 304 15.74 3.50 3.53
N ALA A 305 14.94 2.43 3.65
CA ALA A 305 15.39 1.15 4.16
C ALA A 305 16.70 0.66 3.49
N ILE A 306 17.58 0.05 4.27
CA ILE A 306 18.66 -0.80 3.73
C ILE A 306 17.98 -2.08 3.23
N SER A 307 18.28 -2.49 2.00
CA SER A 307 17.46 -3.46 1.24
C SER A 307 17.38 -4.87 1.89
N ALA A 308 16.41 -5.74 1.57
CA ALA A 308 15.45 -5.74 0.45
C ALA A 308 14.10 -6.45 0.78
N SER A 309 13.15 -6.45 -0.16
CA SER A 309 11.83 -7.12 -0.10
C SER A 309 11.87 -8.64 -0.30
N ILE A 310 12.96 -9.14 -0.90
CA ILE A 310 13.37 -10.54 -0.86
C ILE A 310 14.80 -10.47 -0.30
N PRO A 311 15.11 -11.12 0.83
CA PRO A 311 16.37 -10.88 1.51
C PRO A 311 17.58 -11.30 0.67
N THR A 312 18.43 -10.34 0.35
CA THR A 312 19.75 -10.59 -0.21
C THR A 312 20.75 -9.61 0.40
N HIS A 313 22.03 -9.97 0.37
CA HIS A 313 23.11 -9.20 1.01
C HIS A 313 23.08 -7.74 0.54
N SER A 314 22.71 -6.83 1.43
CA SER A 314 22.57 -5.39 1.18
C SER A 314 23.53 -4.55 2.03
N LEU A 315 24.30 -5.23 2.88
CA LEU A 315 25.53 -4.78 3.51
C LEU A 315 26.64 -5.76 3.10
N ALA A 316 27.82 -5.25 2.76
CA ALA A 316 28.97 -6.10 2.45
C ALA A 316 30.29 -5.45 2.91
N PHE A 317 31.04 -6.14 3.76
CA PHE A 317 32.41 -5.77 4.11
C PHE A 317 33.40 -6.21 3.02
N ARG A 318 34.34 -5.32 2.67
CA ARG A 318 35.47 -5.65 1.81
C ARG A 318 36.42 -6.60 2.52
N LYS A 319 36.83 -7.70 1.88
CA LYS A 319 37.75 -8.67 2.51
C LYS A 319 39.11 -8.02 2.78
N GLY A 320 39.57 -8.09 4.02
CA GLY A 320 40.86 -7.55 4.47
C GLY A 320 40.84 -6.08 4.91
N SER A 321 39.67 -5.45 5.07
CA SER A 321 39.56 -4.07 5.58
C SER A 321 38.20 -3.78 6.22
N ASN A 322 38.13 -2.83 7.14
CA ASN A 322 36.86 -2.40 7.77
C ASN A 322 36.07 -1.36 6.94
N GLN A 323 36.23 -1.40 5.62
CA GLN A 323 35.38 -0.71 4.64
C GLN A 323 34.06 -1.48 4.46
N LEU A 324 32.94 -0.82 4.70
CA LEU A 324 31.59 -1.36 4.54
C LEU A 324 30.89 -0.66 3.38
N TYR A 325 30.25 -1.44 2.49
CA TYR A 325 29.31 -0.94 1.49
C TYR A 325 27.87 -1.23 1.92
N SER A 326 26.96 -0.28 1.70
CA SER A 326 25.52 -0.46 1.95
C SER A 326 24.66 -0.06 0.74
N ALA A 327 23.61 -0.82 0.48
CA ALA A 327 22.64 -0.61 -0.59
C ALA A 327 21.24 -0.32 -0.03
N SER A 328 20.56 0.70 -0.56
CA SER A 328 19.26 1.15 -0.06
C SER A 328 18.22 1.35 -1.16
N TYR A 329 16.95 1.31 -0.74
CA TYR A 329 15.79 1.75 -1.51
C TYR A 329 15.84 3.24 -1.91
N ASP A 330 16.69 4.06 -1.27
CA ASP A 330 16.99 5.42 -1.72
C ASP A 330 17.77 5.50 -3.06
N ARG A 331 18.05 4.35 -3.68
CA ARG A 331 18.75 4.15 -4.96
C ARG A 331 20.23 4.54 -4.94
N THR A 332 20.80 4.69 -3.75
CA THR A 332 22.21 4.99 -3.54
C THR A 332 22.96 3.83 -2.90
N ILE A 333 24.27 3.76 -3.17
CA ILE A 333 25.21 2.93 -2.42
C ILE A 333 26.06 3.87 -1.58
N LYS A 334 26.33 3.53 -0.32
CA LYS A 334 27.22 4.31 0.55
C LYS A 334 28.43 3.50 0.96
N LEU A 335 29.58 4.18 1.05
CA LEU A 335 30.82 3.66 1.60
C LEU A 335 31.04 4.26 3.00
N TRP A 336 31.39 3.39 3.94
CA TRP A 336 31.66 3.71 5.34
C TRP A 336 33.03 3.18 5.74
N ASN A 337 33.76 3.95 6.53
CA ASN A 337 34.91 3.46 7.29
C ASN A 337 34.44 3.15 8.71
N VAL A 338 34.44 1.88 9.10
CA VAL A 338 33.91 1.46 10.41
C VAL A 338 34.88 1.78 11.56
N ASP A 339 36.20 1.82 11.30
CA ASP A 339 37.20 2.17 12.33
C ASP A 339 37.10 3.65 12.72
N GLU A 340 37.02 4.55 11.73
CA GLU A 340 36.76 5.99 11.92
C GLU A 340 35.30 6.31 12.26
N ARG A 341 34.41 5.32 12.13
CA ARG A 341 32.94 5.45 12.25
C ARG A 341 32.37 6.55 11.34
N ALA A 342 32.97 6.69 10.16
CA ALA A 342 32.77 7.79 9.24
C ALA A 342 32.05 7.37 7.96
N TYR A 343 31.16 8.24 7.48
CA TYR A 343 30.62 8.20 6.12
C TYR A 343 31.67 8.76 5.15
N VAL A 344 31.92 8.07 4.03
CA VAL A 344 32.95 8.44 3.04
C VAL A 344 32.33 9.01 1.76
N GLU A 345 31.57 8.19 1.02
CA GLU A 345 31.05 8.55 -0.31
C GLU A 345 29.65 7.96 -0.54
N THR A 346 28.86 8.58 -1.44
CA THR A 346 27.60 8.05 -1.96
C THR A 346 27.72 7.89 -3.48
N LEU A 347 27.57 6.67 -3.98
CA LEU A 347 27.57 6.34 -5.40
C LEU A 347 26.14 6.39 -5.97
N PHE A 348 26.00 6.95 -7.17
CA PHE A 348 24.71 7.17 -7.84
C PHE A 348 24.66 6.50 -9.23
N GLY A 349 23.52 5.91 -9.58
CA GLY A 349 23.28 5.43 -10.95
C GLY A 349 22.08 4.50 -11.17
N HIS A 350 21.64 3.78 -10.13
CA HIS A 350 20.44 2.93 -10.23
C HIS A 350 19.19 3.77 -10.52
N GLN A 351 18.31 3.23 -11.37
CA GLN A 351 17.07 3.91 -11.78
C GLN A 351 15.89 3.48 -10.91
N ASP A 352 15.95 2.28 -10.34
CA ASP A 352 15.02 1.70 -9.38
C ASP A 352 15.77 1.39 -8.06
N GLN A 353 15.07 0.81 -7.07
CA GLN A 353 15.66 0.33 -5.82
C GLN A 353 16.81 -0.66 -6.03
N ILE A 354 17.86 -0.57 -5.19
CA ILE A 354 18.99 -1.51 -5.23
C ILE A 354 18.62 -2.75 -4.41
N THR A 355 18.69 -3.93 -4.99
CA THR A 355 18.19 -5.19 -4.40
C THR A 355 19.26 -5.98 -3.63
N GLY A 356 20.53 -5.87 -4.04
CA GLY A 356 21.66 -6.53 -3.38
C GLY A 356 23.02 -5.99 -3.82
N ILE A 357 24.06 -6.29 -3.05
CA ILE A 357 25.45 -5.86 -3.21
C ILE A 357 26.44 -6.92 -2.68
N ASP A 358 27.56 -7.14 -3.38
CA ASP A 358 28.68 -7.98 -2.91
C ASP A 358 30.03 -7.37 -3.29
N THR A 359 31.11 -7.83 -2.64
CA THR A 359 32.49 -7.35 -2.82
C THR A 359 33.52 -8.44 -2.46
N LEU A 360 34.76 -8.26 -2.92
CA LEU A 360 35.90 -9.13 -2.63
C LEU A 360 37.03 -8.32 -1.94
N GLY A 361 38.29 -8.48 -2.37
CA GLY A 361 39.45 -7.83 -1.73
C GLY A 361 39.83 -6.46 -2.30
N ARG A 362 39.42 -6.14 -3.53
CA ARG A 362 39.70 -4.83 -4.16
C ARG A 362 38.62 -3.78 -3.85
N GLU A 363 38.92 -2.51 -4.13
CA GLU A 363 38.00 -1.38 -3.95
C GLU A 363 36.96 -1.31 -5.07
N ARG A 364 36.13 -2.36 -5.10
CA ARG A 364 35.09 -2.64 -6.08
C ARG A 364 33.94 -3.35 -5.40
N CYS A 365 32.72 -3.04 -5.82
CA CYS A 365 31.53 -3.78 -5.42
C CYS A 365 30.63 -3.98 -6.65
N VAL A 366 29.79 -5.01 -6.61
CA VAL A 366 28.81 -5.30 -7.67
C VAL A 366 27.41 -5.24 -7.07
N SER A 367 26.49 -4.50 -7.70
CA SER A 367 25.12 -4.30 -7.21
C SER A 367 24.06 -4.62 -8.27
N THR A 368 22.85 -4.98 -7.82
CA THR A 368 21.66 -5.20 -8.67
C THR A 368 20.56 -4.19 -8.41
N GLY A 369 19.83 -3.80 -9.46
CA GLY A 369 18.85 -2.70 -9.43
C GLY A 369 17.40 -3.09 -9.61
N GLY A 370 16.99 -4.27 -9.15
CA GLY A 370 15.60 -4.73 -9.24
C GLY A 370 15.02 -4.59 -10.65
N ARG A 371 13.99 -3.76 -10.80
CA ARG A 371 13.26 -3.58 -12.06
C ARG A 371 14.00 -2.71 -13.08
N ASP A 372 15.13 -2.08 -12.72
CA ASP A 372 16.04 -1.45 -13.70
C ASP A 372 16.82 -2.49 -14.54
N LYS A 373 16.76 -3.77 -14.13
CA LYS A 373 17.37 -4.95 -14.80
C LYS A 373 18.85 -4.76 -15.10
N SER A 374 19.54 -3.93 -14.32
CA SER A 374 20.97 -3.74 -14.42
C SER A 374 21.70 -4.31 -13.21
N ALA A 375 22.81 -5.00 -13.50
CA ALA A 375 23.89 -5.16 -12.56
C ALA A 375 24.96 -4.10 -12.87
N ARG A 376 25.59 -3.53 -11.84
CA ARG A 376 26.71 -2.59 -12.01
C ARG A 376 27.92 -3.02 -11.22
N LEU A 377 29.08 -2.98 -11.87
CA LEU A 377 30.39 -3.01 -11.20
C LEU A 377 30.82 -1.57 -10.95
N TRP A 378 31.06 -1.24 -9.70
CA TRP A 378 31.61 0.05 -9.27
C TRP A 378 33.11 -0.08 -9.06
N LYS A 379 33.86 0.93 -9.46
CA LYS A 379 35.28 1.08 -9.16
C LYS A 379 35.48 2.39 -8.39
N ILE A 380 35.65 2.30 -7.08
CA ILE A 380 35.63 3.47 -6.21
C ILE A 380 36.79 4.45 -6.50
N PRO A 381 38.07 4.00 -6.61
CA PRO A 381 39.18 4.92 -6.88
C PRO A 381 39.18 5.57 -8.28
N GLU A 382 38.41 5.00 -9.22
CA GLU A 382 38.22 5.57 -10.56
C GLU A 382 36.93 6.42 -10.66
N SER A 383 36.13 6.49 -9.58
CA SER A 383 34.75 7.00 -9.55
C SER A 383 33.89 6.53 -10.74
N SER A 384 34.14 5.30 -11.23
CA SER A 384 33.63 4.79 -12.50
C SER A 384 32.72 3.58 -12.33
N GLN A 385 31.76 3.42 -13.26
CA GLN A 385 30.77 2.34 -13.23
C GLN A 385 30.65 1.63 -14.59
N LEU A 386 30.60 0.30 -14.58
CA LEU A 386 30.27 -0.53 -15.74
C LEU A 386 28.84 -1.09 -15.59
N VAL A 387 28.05 -0.98 -16.65
CA VAL A 387 26.62 -1.36 -16.65
C VAL A 387 26.40 -2.62 -17.49
N TYR A 388 25.90 -3.66 -16.84
CA TYR A 388 25.49 -4.94 -17.40
C TYR A 388 23.96 -4.96 -17.42
N ARG A 389 23.33 -5.44 -18.51
CA ARG A 389 21.87 -5.45 -18.65
C ARG A 389 21.34 -6.86 -18.79
N GLY A 390 20.49 -7.27 -17.85
CA GLY A 390 19.68 -8.48 -17.91
C GLY A 390 18.53 -8.36 -18.91
N GLY A 391 17.52 -9.20 -18.74
CA GLY A 391 16.42 -9.42 -19.68
C GLY A 391 16.49 -10.79 -20.35
N VAL A 392 16.72 -11.86 -19.59
CA VAL A 392 16.61 -13.25 -20.08
C VAL A 392 15.16 -13.49 -20.58
N THR A 393 15.04 -14.18 -21.72
CA THR A 393 13.74 -14.52 -22.32
C THR A 393 13.72 -16.01 -22.66
N THR A 394 12.71 -16.72 -22.17
CA THR A 394 12.66 -18.19 -22.29
C THR A 394 11.99 -18.60 -23.59
N LYS A 395 12.72 -19.30 -24.47
CA LYS A 395 12.16 -19.80 -25.75
C LYS A 395 11.43 -21.12 -25.55
N ASN A 396 10.31 -21.31 -26.25
CA ASN A 396 9.65 -22.62 -26.33
C ASN A 396 10.57 -23.68 -26.96
N LYS A 397 10.50 -24.91 -26.42
CA LYS A 397 11.20 -26.08 -26.99
C LYS A 397 10.70 -26.41 -28.40
N ASP A 398 9.46 -26.04 -28.71
CA ASP A 398 8.77 -26.30 -29.99
C ASP A 398 9.16 -25.30 -31.10
N GLY A 399 10.16 -24.45 -30.86
CA GLY A 399 10.70 -23.51 -31.86
C GLY A 399 9.82 -22.28 -32.16
N SER A 400 8.64 -22.14 -31.52
CA SER A 400 7.79 -20.97 -31.70
C SER A 400 8.42 -19.71 -31.09
N ASN A 401 8.39 -18.59 -31.82
CA ASN A 401 9.03 -17.32 -31.43
C ASN A 401 8.33 -16.53 -30.28
N ARG A 402 7.41 -17.16 -29.54
CA ARG A 402 6.76 -16.55 -28.36
C ARG A 402 7.60 -16.87 -27.12
N ALA A 403 7.97 -15.85 -26.36
CA ALA A 403 8.64 -16.05 -25.08
C ALA A 403 7.62 -16.57 -24.05
N LEU A 404 8.01 -17.58 -23.27
CA LEU A 404 7.21 -18.14 -22.17
C LEU A 404 7.20 -17.18 -20.97
N TYR A 405 8.39 -16.80 -20.51
CA TYR A 405 8.65 -15.83 -19.45
C TYR A 405 9.71 -14.82 -19.89
N VAL A 406 9.66 -13.64 -19.28
CA VAL A 406 10.57 -12.51 -19.50
C VAL A 406 11.03 -12.03 -18.13
N GLU A 407 12.34 -12.00 -17.88
CA GLU A 407 12.94 -11.50 -16.64
C GLU A 407 12.48 -10.06 -16.35
N GLY A 408 11.78 -9.87 -15.23
CA GLY A 408 11.14 -8.63 -14.79
C GLY A 408 11.96 -7.87 -13.73
N SER A 409 12.78 -8.58 -12.96
CA SER A 409 13.65 -8.03 -11.91
C SER A 409 14.97 -8.81 -11.82
N LEU A 410 16.04 -8.12 -11.37
CA LEU A 410 17.27 -8.75 -10.89
C LEU A 410 17.37 -8.56 -9.38
N ASP A 411 17.18 -9.64 -8.64
CA ASP A 411 16.88 -9.59 -7.20
C ASP A 411 18.08 -10.00 -6.34
N CYS A 412 18.89 -10.96 -6.78
CA CYS A 412 20.05 -11.46 -6.05
C CYS A 412 21.35 -11.39 -6.88
N ILE A 413 22.48 -11.20 -6.20
CA ILE A 413 23.83 -11.17 -6.76
C ILE A 413 24.85 -11.78 -5.78
N ALA A 414 25.86 -12.47 -6.32
CA ALA A 414 27.04 -12.92 -5.58
C ALA A 414 28.27 -12.97 -6.50
N GLN A 415 29.43 -12.56 -5.99
CA GLN A 415 30.68 -12.49 -6.75
C GLN A 415 31.50 -13.77 -6.56
N ILE A 416 31.96 -14.38 -7.67
CA ILE A 416 32.82 -15.58 -7.61
C ILE A 416 34.29 -15.15 -7.46
N GLU A 417 34.70 -14.19 -8.30
CA GLU A 417 36.07 -13.71 -8.45
C GLU A 417 36.05 -12.27 -8.99
N GLU A 418 37.21 -11.62 -9.05
CA GLU A 418 37.37 -10.25 -9.56
C GLU A 418 36.87 -10.04 -11.01
N SER A 419 36.78 -11.11 -11.80
CA SER A 419 36.34 -11.12 -13.19
C SER A 419 34.92 -11.64 -13.44
N MET A 420 34.29 -12.32 -12.47
CA MET A 420 33.03 -13.05 -12.68
C MET A 420 32.08 -12.99 -11.47
N PHE A 421 30.79 -12.82 -11.76
CA PHE A 421 29.70 -12.79 -10.79
C PHE A 421 28.46 -13.50 -11.32
N VAL A 422 27.55 -13.88 -10.42
CA VAL A 422 26.27 -14.54 -10.74
C VAL A 422 25.13 -13.66 -10.25
N THR A 423 24.05 -13.57 -11.04
CA THR A 423 22.79 -12.94 -10.63
C THR A 423 21.62 -13.90 -10.78
N GLY A 424 20.55 -13.67 -10.02
CA GLY A 424 19.25 -14.31 -10.22
C GLY A 424 18.08 -13.33 -10.13
N GLY A 425 16.90 -13.77 -10.51
CA GLY A 425 15.70 -12.93 -10.50
C GLY A 425 14.37 -13.68 -10.61
N ASP A 426 13.30 -12.90 -10.67
CA ASP A 426 11.89 -13.31 -10.72
C ASP A 426 11.55 -14.40 -11.75
N SER A 427 12.13 -14.40 -12.94
CA SER A 427 11.89 -15.43 -13.96
C SER A 427 12.47 -16.82 -13.64
N GLY A 428 13.01 -17.01 -12.43
CA GLY A 428 13.72 -18.22 -12.01
C GLY A 428 15.03 -18.43 -12.77
N ALA A 429 15.54 -17.39 -13.44
CA ALA A 429 16.77 -17.45 -14.21
C ALA A 429 18.00 -17.22 -13.32
N ILE A 430 19.07 -17.98 -13.58
CA ILE A 430 20.41 -17.74 -13.03
C ILE A 430 21.32 -17.36 -14.19
N SER A 431 22.00 -16.21 -14.08
CA SER A 431 22.87 -15.66 -15.13
C SER A 431 24.30 -15.48 -14.62
N LEU A 432 25.26 -16.02 -15.37
CA LEU A 432 26.70 -15.89 -15.13
C LEU A 432 27.26 -14.72 -15.96
N TRP A 433 28.08 -13.88 -15.35
CA TRP A 433 28.65 -12.69 -15.97
C TRP A 433 30.17 -12.70 -15.96
N ASP A 434 30.75 -12.07 -16.97
CA ASP A 434 32.18 -11.79 -17.17
C ASP A 434 32.29 -10.27 -17.31
N ILE A 435 33.14 -9.61 -16.50
CA ILE A 435 33.22 -8.14 -16.48
C ILE A 435 33.55 -7.53 -17.85
N ASN A 436 34.16 -8.30 -18.75
CA ASN A 436 34.52 -7.89 -20.11
C ASN A 436 33.32 -7.94 -21.09
N ARG A 437 32.16 -8.49 -20.68
CA ARG A 437 30.98 -8.71 -21.53
C ARG A 437 29.75 -7.99 -20.99
N LYS A 438 29.17 -7.09 -21.79
CA LYS A 438 27.90 -6.38 -21.47
C LYS A 438 26.64 -7.25 -21.54
N LYS A 439 26.79 -8.57 -21.68
CA LYS A 439 25.75 -9.61 -21.76
C LYS A 439 26.23 -10.82 -20.95
N PRO A 440 25.33 -11.63 -20.38
CA PRO A 440 25.73 -12.80 -19.61
C PRO A 440 26.49 -13.79 -20.51
N VAL A 441 27.43 -14.51 -19.90
CA VAL A 441 28.20 -15.61 -20.53
C VAL A 441 27.27 -16.77 -20.85
N VAL A 442 26.42 -17.11 -19.88
CA VAL A 442 25.37 -18.12 -19.94
C VAL A 442 24.25 -17.73 -18.99
N SER A 443 23.00 -18.04 -19.35
CA SER A 443 21.83 -17.91 -18.49
C SER A 443 21.05 -19.23 -18.53
N VAL A 444 20.79 -19.79 -17.35
CA VAL A 444 19.93 -20.98 -17.18
C VAL A 444 18.57 -20.48 -16.71
N PRO A 445 17.53 -20.49 -17.57
CA PRO A 445 16.19 -20.10 -17.17
C PRO A 445 15.50 -21.21 -16.36
N ILE A 446 14.60 -20.83 -15.44
CA ILE A 446 13.75 -21.76 -14.68
C ILE A 446 14.61 -22.79 -13.89
N ALA A 447 15.67 -22.31 -13.22
CA ALA A 447 16.68 -23.14 -12.56
C ALA A 447 16.17 -23.91 -11.33
N HIS A 448 15.08 -23.44 -10.69
CA HIS A 448 14.36 -24.13 -9.62
C HIS A 448 13.02 -24.74 -10.09
N GLY A 449 12.79 -24.86 -11.40
CA GLY A 449 11.55 -25.41 -11.95
C GLY A 449 10.36 -24.46 -11.92
N LEU A 450 9.17 -25.01 -12.15
CA LEU A 450 7.89 -24.30 -12.19
C LEU A 450 6.99 -24.77 -11.03
N ASN A 451 6.30 -23.84 -10.39
CA ASN A 451 5.10 -24.10 -9.60
C ASN A 451 3.88 -24.02 -10.52
N THR A 452 3.20 -25.16 -10.72
CA THR A 452 1.94 -25.21 -11.47
C THR A 452 0.77 -25.29 -10.50
N VAL A 453 -0.09 -24.27 -10.52
CA VAL A 453 -1.34 -24.22 -9.76
C VAL A 453 -2.49 -24.45 -10.74
N HIS A 454 -3.33 -25.45 -10.46
CA HIS A 454 -4.55 -25.64 -11.23
C HIS A 454 -5.57 -24.56 -10.86
N SER A 455 -5.92 -23.71 -11.82
CA SER A 455 -6.97 -22.70 -11.70
C SER A 455 -8.22 -23.17 -12.44
N GLU A 456 -9.37 -23.17 -11.78
CA GLU A 456 -10.65 -23.55 -12.38
C GLU A 456 -11.08 -22.61 -13.53
N SER A 457 -10.53 -21.39 -13.60
CA SER A 457 -10.85 -20.38 -14.63
C SER A 457 -9.84 -20.29 -15.77
N GLU A 458 -8.56 -20.63 -15.55
CA GLU A 458 -7.48 -20.48 -16.54
C GLU A 458 -6.75 -21.79 -16.89
N GLY A 459 -7.05 -22.89 -16.18
CA GLY A 459 -6.32 -24.16 -16.27
C GLY A 459 -5.01 -24.12 -15.47
N ASP A 460 -4.01 -24.87 -15.94
CA ASP A 460 -2.72 -25.02 -15.25
C ASP A 460 -1.84 -23.75 -15.36
N ILE A 461 -2.00 -22.84 -14.40
CA ILE A 461 -1.17 -21.63 -14.29
C ILE A 461 0.22 -22.04 -13.80
N SER A 462 1.19 -22.06 -14.71
CA SER A 462 2.58 -22.40 -14.41
C SER A 462 3.44 -21.15 -14.21
N THR A 463 4.10 -21.05 -13.06
CA THR A 463 4.90 -19.89 -12.62
C THR A 463 6.32 -20.32 -12.26
N PRO A 464 7.38 -19.56 -12.63
CA PRO A 464 8.75 -19.94 -12.27
C PRO A 464 9.02 -19.75 -10.77
N HIS A 465 9.75 -20.68 -10.18
CA HIS A 465 10.29 -20.50 -8.82
C HIS A 465 11.39 -19.43 -8.83
N TRP A 466 11.12 -18.28 -8.19
CA TRP A 466 12.02 -17.12 -8.15
C TRP A 466 13.33 -17.45 -7.44
N ILE A 467 14.47 -16.92 -7.90
CA ILE A 467 15.75 -17.14 -7.20
C ILE A 467 15.86 -16.14 -6.06
N THR A 468 15.56 -16.59 -4.84
CA THR A 468 15.43 -15.71 -3.66
C THR A 468 16.79 -15.38 -3.03
N ALA A 469 17.75 -16.29 -3.09
CA ALA A 469 19.10 -16.09 -2.57
C ALA A 469 20.14 -16.81 -3.44
N ILE A 470 21.35 -16.24 -3.53
CA ILE A 470 22.54 -16.90 -4.12
C ILE A 470 23.73 -16.66 -3.19
N ALA A 471 24.58 -17.67 -3.02
CA ALA A 471 25.87 -17.54 -2.35
C ALA A 471 26.97 -18.25 -3.15
N THR A 472 28.16 -17.63 -3.22
CA THR A 472 29.33 -18.16 -3.92
C THR A 472 30.38 -18.61 -2.91
N LEU A 473 31.02 -19.76 -3.15
CA LEU A 473 32.24 -20.08 -2.43
C LEU A 473 33.38 -19.28 -3.09
N ARG A 474 33.71 -18.13 -2.51
CA ARG A 474 34.64 -17.13 -3.05
C ARG A 474 35.97 -17.76 -3.52
N TYR A 475 36.42 -17.37 -4.71
CA TYR A 475 37.62 -17.89 -5.38
C TYR A 475 37.56 -19.42 -5.64
N SER A 476 36.39 -19.92 -6.07
CA SER A 476 36.22 -21.33 -6.47
C SER A 476 35.22 -21.55 -7.60
N ASP A 477 35.08 -22.81 -8.05
CA ASP A 477 34.11 -23.25 -9.07
C ASP A 477 32.72 -23.64 -8.52
N VAL A 478 32.38 -23.31 -7.26
CA VAL A 478 31.11 -23.69 -6.62
C VAL A 478 30.26 -22.46 -6.22
N PHE A 479 28.97 -22.51 -6.56
CA PHE A 479 27.95 -21.60 -6.01
C PHE A 479 26.65 -22.33 -5.66
N VAL A 480 25.80 -21.67 -4.88
CA VAL A 480 24.59 -22.23 -4.28
C VAL A 480 23.41 -21.27 -4.54
N SER A 481 22.24 -21.80 -4.89
CA SER A 481 21.01 -21.01 -5.07
C SER A 481 19.84 -21.52 -4.21
N GLY A 482 19.05 -20.57 -3.73
CA GLY A 482 17.86 -20.76 -2.93
C GLY A 482 16.60 -20.29 -3.65
N SER A 483 15.49 -20.93 -3.30
CA SER A 483 14.14 -20.54 -3.71
C SER A 483 13.14 -21.03 -2.65
N TRP A 484 11.87 -21.19 -3.03
CA TRP A 484 10.79 -21.71 -2.21
C TRP A 484 10.25 -23.08 -2.70
N ASP A 485 10.92 -23.72 -3.66
CA ASP A 485 10.57 -25.06 -4.17
C ASP A 485 10.92 -26.21 -3.21
N GLY A 486 11.29 -25.90 -1.95
CA GLY A 486 11.70 -26.87 -0.94
C GLY A 486 13.14 -27.38 -1.07
N PHE A 487 13.94 -26.81 -1.97
CA PHE A 487 15.31 -27.27 -2.24
C PHE A 487 16.33 -26.13 -2.43
N VAL A 488 17.54 -26.35 -1.89
CA VAL A 488 18.73 -25.56 -2.20
C VAL A 488 19.58 -26.33 -3.20
N ARG A 489 20.00 -25.69 -4.30
CA ARG A 489 20.78 -26.32 -5.37
C ARG A 489 22.23 -25.87 -5.32
N VAL A 490 23.15 -26.83 -5.45
CA VAL A 490 24.59 -26.59 -5.57
C VAL A 490 24.99 -26.75 -7.03
N TRP A 491 25.73 -25.78 -7.55
CA TRP A 491 26.12 -25.68 -8.95
C TRP A 491 27.65 -25.65 -9.08
N LYS A 492 28.15 -26.37 -10.09
CA LYS A 492 29.55 -26.37 -10.52
C LYS A 492 29.71 -25.50 -11.76
N LEU A 493 30.74 -24.66 -11.78
CA LEU A 493 31.23 -23.97 -12.97
C LEU A 493 32.12 -24.91 -13.80
N ALA A 494 31.89 -24.98 -15.12
CA ALA A 494 32.67 -25.83 -16.01
C ALA A 494 34.15 -25.40 -16.10
N SER A 495 35.01 -26.32 -16.55
CA SER A 495 36.45 -26.08 -16.69
C SER A 495 36.83 -24.98 -17.69
N ASP A 496 35.89 -24.56 -18.54
CA ASP A 496 36.06 -23.49 -19.52
C ASP A 496 35.44 -22.15 -19.10
N ASN A 497 34.84 -22.09 -17.90
CA ASN A 497 34.12 -20.97 -17.30
C ASN A 497 32.95 -20.39 -18.14
N LYS A 498 32.41 -21.14 -19.12
CA LYS A 498 31.30 -20.69 -20.00
C LYS A 498 29.96 -21.38 -19.75
N SER A 499 29.92 -22.39 -18.91
CA SER A 499 28.71 -23.13 -18.54
C SER A 499 28.75 -23.53 -17.08
N PHE A 500 27.59 -23.82 -16.48
CA PHE A 500 27.48 -24.36 -15.14
C PHE A 500 26.38 -25.44 -15.08
N SER A 501 26.49 -26.36 -14.13
CA SER A 501 25.61 -27.53 -13.99
C SER A 501 25.30 -27.83 -12.52
N GLN A 502 24.07 -28.24 -12.22
CA GLN A 502 23.69 -28.72 -10.89
C GLN A 502 24.49 -29.98 -10.55
N ILE A 503 25.09 -30.03 -9.35
CA ILE A 503 25.82 -31.19 -8.83
C ILE A 503 25.12 -31.84 -7.63
N ALA A 504 24.38 -31.06 -6.83
CA ALA A 504 23.64 -31.57 -5.68
C ALA A 504 22.38 -30.76 -5.39
N GLN A 505 21.46 -31.35 -4.62
CA GLN A 505 20.17 -30.79 -4.23
C GLN A 505 19.90 -31.13 -2.77
N ILE A 506 19.82 -30.12 -1.92
CA ILE A 506 19.68 -30.25 -0.46
C ILE A 506 18.20 -29.99 -0.10
N PRO A 507 17.50 -30.90 0.60
CA PRO A 507 16.11 -30.70 1.00
C PRO A 507 16.00 -29.67 2.14
N VAL A 508 15.29 -28.57 1.89
CA VAL A 508 15.15 -27.44 2.83
C VAL A 508 13.69 -26.99 2.87
N LYS A 509 12.96 -27.37 3.93
CA LYS A 509 11.53 -27.06 4.08
C LYS A 509 11.29 -25.59 4.50
N GLY A 510 11.17 -24.70 3.52
CA GLY A 510 10.76 -23.32 3.72
C GLY A 510 11.05 -22.43 2.50
N VAL A 511 10.92 -21.12 2.68
CA VAL A 511 11.46 -20.12 1.77
C VAL A 511 12.92 -19.89 2.16
N VAL A 512 13.85 -20.10 1.23
CA VAL A 512 15.27 -19.85 1.47
C VAL A 512 15.51 -18.34 1.38
N ASN A 513 15.64 -17.71 2.54
CA ASN A 513 15.78 -16.26 2.66
C ASN A 513 17.25 -15.81 2.55
N SER A 514 18.19 -16.53 3.14
CA SER A 514 19.60 -16.14 3.09
C SER A 514 20.50 -17.37 2.97
N LEU A 515 21.63 -17.20 2.28
CA LEU A 515 22.63 -18.25 2.05
C LEU A 515 24.02 -17.68 2.29
N GLU A 516 24.87 -18.46 2.93
CA GLU A 516 26.29 -18.16 3.05
C GLU A 516 27.11 -19.44 3.14
N ILE A 517 28.23 -19.50 2.40
CA ILE A 517 29.10 -20.67 2.30
C ILE A 517 30.56 -20.25 2.42
N LYS A 518 31.30 -20.88 3.35
CA LYS A 518 32.73 -20.61 3.60
C LYS A 518 33.48 -21.92 3.89
N THR A 519 34.75 -21.98 3.49
CA THR A 519 35.67 -23.08 3.85
C THR A 519 36.55 -22.64 5.02
N LEU A 520 36.60 -23.47 6.07
CA LEU A 520 37.23 -23.13 7.34
C LEU A 520 38.65 -23.68 7.42
N PHE A 521 39.64 -22.79 7.46
CA PHE A 521 41.05 -23.15 7.65
C PHE A 521 41.42 -23.16 9.15
N PRO A 522 42.26 -24.09 9.62
CA PRO A 522 43.03 -25.08 8.85
C PRO A 522 42.23 -26.36 8.48
N SER A 523 41.00 -26.53 8.97
CA SER A 523 40.27 -27.80 8.88
C SER A 523 39.84 -28.28 7.49
N ASN A 524 39.97 -27.44 6.45
CA ASN A 524 39.43 -27.63 5.09
C ASN A 524 37.92 -27.96 5.02
N ARG A 525 37.17 -27.80 6.13
CA ARG A 525 35.74 -28.09 6.22
C ARG A 525 34.94 -26.93 5.65
N THR A 526 34.14 -27.19 4.63
CA THR A 526 33.15 -26.21 4.13
C THR A 526 31.88 -26.25 4.96
N VAL A 527 31.37 -25.07 5.31
CA VAL A 527 30.11 -24.88 6.04
C VAL A 527 29.18 -24.03 5.19
N LEU A 528 27.94 -24.49 5.05
CA LEU A 528 26.83 -23.78 4.41
C LEU A 528 25.79 -23.48 5.51
N ILE A 529 25.52 -22.21 5.77
CA ILE A 529 24.42 -21.79 6.65
C ILE A 529 23.27 -21.29 5.77
N ILE A 530 22.05 -21.69 6.14
CA ILE A 530 20.83 -21.42 5.37
C ILE A 530 19.83 -20.70 6.28
N GLY A 531 19.61 -19.42 6.02
CA GLY A 531 18.56 -18.63 6.63
C GLY A 531 17.22 -19.02 6.01
N VAL A 532 16.46 -19.85 6.71
CA VAL A 532 15.15 -20.33 6.24
C VAL A 532 14.05 -19.55 6.94
N ALA A 533 13.26 -18.80 6.16
CA ALA A 533 11.91 -18.50 6.61
C ALA A 533 11.11 -19.80 6.52
N ARG A 534 10.53 -20.24 7.64
CA ARG A 534 9.56 -21.33 7.61
C ARG A 534 8.48 -20.92 6.60
N ALA A 535 8.13 -21.82 5.68
CA ALA A 535 6.96 -21.62 4.85
C ALA A 535 5.71 -21.82 5.72
N GLU A 536 5.38 -20.78 6.48
CA GLU A 536 4.11 -20.10 6.28
C GLU A 536 4.30 -19.29 4.97
N LEU A 537 3.84 -19.67 3.77
CA LEU A 537 2.60 -20.35 3.38
C LEU A 537 1.39 -19.87 4.18
N GLN A 538 0.35 -19.42 3.49
CA GLN A 538 -0.93 -19.09 4.12
C GLN A 538 -1.75 -20.35 4.49
N THR A 539 -1.05 -21.46 4.80
CA THR A 539 -1.56 -22.51 5.67
C THR A 539 -1.91 -21.86 7.00
N PRO A 540 -3.20 -21.80 7.37
CA PRO A 540 -3.64 -21.19 8.62
C PRO A 540 -3.05 -21.96 9.80
N PHE A 541 -2.97 -21.31 10.97
CA PHE A 541 -2.55 -21.90 12.26
C PHE A 541 -3.04 -23.36 12.41
N ILE A 542 -2.16 -24.35 12.26
CA ILE A 542 -2.54 -25.75 12.43
C ILE A 542 -2.67 -26.06 13.93
N ALA A 543 -3.81 -25.62 14.49
CA ALA A 543 -4.61 -26.48 15.35
C ALA A 543 -4.77 -27.83 14.62
N PRO A 544 -4.72 -28.97 15.32
CA PRO A 544 -4.46 -30.29 14.74
C PRO A 544 -5.28 -30.50 13.46
N GLU A 545 -4.57 -30.74 12.36
CA GLU A 545 -5.11 -30.66 11.00
C GLU A 545 -6.28 -31.63 10.86
N LEU A 546 -7.50 -31.09 10.96
CA LEU A 546 -8.73 -31.83 10.70
C LEU A 546 -8.58 -32.36 9.28
N THR A 547 -8.54 -33.69 9.16
CA THR A 547 -8.35 -34.35 7.87
C THR A 547 -9.38 -33.86 6.86
N ALA A 548 -9.17 -34.02 5.55
CA ALA A 548 -10.18 -33.61 4.55
C ALA A 548 -11.59 -34.22 4.80
N LEU A 549 -11.65 -35.34 5.53
CA LEU A 549 -12.88 -35.94 6.04
C LEU A 549 -13.50 -35.15 7.22
N GLU A 550 -12.68 -34.69 8.18
CA GLU A 550 -13.11 -33.89 9.33
C GLU A 550 -13.36 -32.41 8.98
N GLU A 551 -12.62 -31.82 8.04
CA GLU A 551 -12.92 -30.50 7.48
C GLU A 551 -14.26 -30.54 6.74
N GLU A 552 -14.50 -31.56 5.90
CA GLU A 552 -15.80 -31.78 5.28
C GLU A 552 -16.89 -32.15 6.32
N GLN A 553 -16.59 -32.82 7.43
CA GLN A 553 -17.58 -33.06 8.51
C GLN A 553 -17.92 -31.80 9.29
N LEU A 554 -16.95 -30.95 9.63
CA LEU A 554 -17.19 -29.65 10.27
C LEU A 554 -17.98 -28.74 9.33
N TYR A 555 -17.66 -28.76 8.04
CA TYR A 555 -18.42 -28.10 6.99
C TYR A 555 -19.84 -28.66 6.89
N GLN A 556 -20.04 -29.99 6.78
CA GLN A 556 -21.35 -30.64 6.71
C GLN A 556 -22.22 -30.36 7.95
N ALA A 557 -21.64 -30.36 9.16
CA ALA A 557 -22.35 -30.01 10.39
C ALA A 557 -22.78 -28.54 10.39
N THR A 558 -21.88 -27.64 9.96
CA THR A 558 -22.14 -26.21 9.81
C THR A 558 -23.22 -25.95 8.74
N GLU A 559 -23.17 -26.67 7.62
CA GLU A 559 -24.13 -26.64 6.50
C GLU A 559 -25.51 -27.23 6.83
N GLN A 560 -25.58 -28.26 7.68
CA GLN A 560 -26.86 -28.77 8.18
C GLN A 560 -27.60 -27.73 9.04
N LEU A 561 -26.85 -26.83 9.70
CA LEU A 561 -27.38 -25.74 10.51
C LEU A 561 -27.54 -24.42 9.73
N LEU A 562 -26.83 -24.22 8.62
CA LEU A 562 -26.85 -23.02 7.77
C LEU A 562 -27.89 -23.02 6.64
N ARG A 563 -28.78 -24.03 6.56
CA ARG A 563 -29.82 -24.09 5.51
C ARG A 563 -30.65 -22.79 5.53
N ALA A 564 -30.49 -21.98 4.49
CA ALA A 564 -30.71 -20.53 4.56
C ALA A 564 -32.14 -20.10 4.92
N ASP A 565 -33.15 -20.91 4.56
CA ASP A 565 -34.56 -20.67 4.90
C ASP A 565 -34.84 -20.70 6.41
N SER A 566 -34.01 -21.41 7.18
CA SER A 566 -34.18 -21.54 8.64
C SER A 566 -33.71 -20.30 9.42
N VAL A 567 -32.82 -19.49 8.85
CA VAL A 567 -32.20 -18.35 9.55
C VAL A 567 -33.18 -17.20 9.69
N LYS A 568 -33.88 -16.87 8.59
CA LYS A 568 -34.90 -15.80 8.51
C LYS A 568 -36.24 -16.14 9.17
N THR A 569 -36.39 -17.33 9.76
CA THR A 569 -37.67 -17.83 10.28
C THR A 569 -37.73 -17.98 11.80
N SER A 570 -36.61 -17.92 12.53
CA SER A 570 -36.64 -17.75 13.99
C SER A 570 -35.40 -17.07 14.56
N CYS A 571 -35.61 -16.24 15.59
CA CYS A 571 -34.52 -15.60 16.33
C CYS A 571 -33.55 -16.62 16.96
N SER A 572 -34.08 -17.74 17.45
CA SER A 572 -33.29 -18.89 17.91
C SER A 572 -32.42 -19.49 16.81
N SER A 573 -32.90 -19.57 15.56
CA SER A 573 -32.11 -20.03 14.41
C SER A 573 -30.97 -19.06 14.11
N CYS A 574 -31.28 -17.77 14.03
CA CYS A 574 -30.30 -16.74 13.72
C CYS A 574 -29.17 -16.69 14.75
N ILE A 575 -29.51 -16.67 16.05
CA ILE A 575 -28.51 -16.71 17.14
C ILE A 575 -27.70 -18.02 17.09
N SER A 576 -28.33 -19.16 16.79
CA SER A 576 -27.61 -20.45 16.64
C SER A 576 -26.62 -20.43 15.47
N VAL A 577 -27.02 -19.85 14.33
CA VAL A 577 -26.14 -19.67 13.16
C VAL A 577 -24.99 -18.73 13.45
N LEU A 578 -25.24 -17.60 14.13
CA LEU A 578 -24.17 -16.70 14.57
C LEU A 578 -23.22 -17.41 15.55
N GLN A 579 -23.70 -18.32 16.42
CA GLN A 579 -22.83 -19.05 17.35
C GLN A 579 -21.88 -20.01 16.61
N ILE A 580 -22.32 -20.55 15.47
CA ILE A 580 -21.50 -21.38 14.59
C ILE A 580 -20.52 -20.50 13.79
N ALA A 581 -20.98 -19.36 13.27
CA ALA A 581 -20.10 -18.37 12.64
C ALA A 581 -19.00 -17.89 13.60
N LYS A 582 -19.31 -17.64 14.88
CA LYS A 582 -18.29 -17.31 15.89
C LYS A 582 -17.34 -18.49 16.17
N LYS A 583 -17.77 -19.74 16.05
CA LYS A 583 -16.83 -20.90 16.07
C LYS A 583 -15.88 -20.88 14.87
N LEU A 584 -16.32 -20.43 13.69
CA LEU A 584 -15.42 -20.21 12.54
C LEU A 584 -14.38 -19.11 12.83
N THR A 585 -14.65 -18.13 13.70
CA THR A 585 -13.66 -17.10 14.11
C THR A 585 -12.55 -17.63 15.03
N TYR A 586 -12.67 -18.87 15.55
CA TYR A 586 -11.57 -19.58 16.20
C TYR A 586 -10.75 -20.44 15.23
N LEU A 587 -11.26 -20.68 14.02
CA LEU A 587 -10.43 -21.16 12.92
C LEU A 587 -9.55 -20.00 12.43
N PRO A 588 -8.33 -20.25 11.97
CA PRO A 588 -7.45 -19.15 11.60
C PRO A 588 -7.80 -18.60 10.22
N GLU A 589 -7.41 -17.36 9.98
CA GLU A 589 -8.15 -16.45 9.08
C GLU A 589 -8.38 -16.99 7.65
N SER A 590 -7.39 -17.61 7.00
CA SER A 590 -7.56 -18.16 5.65
C SER A 590 -8.45 -19.41 5.60
N MET A 591 -8.70 -20.09 6.72
CA MET A 591 -9.73 -21.13 6.83
C MET A 591 -11.13 -20.52 6.96
N MET A 592 -11.27 -19.50 7.82
CA MET A 592 -12.52 -18.74 7.99
C MET A 592 -12.96 -18.09 6.67
N ILE A 593 -12.05 -17.39 5.97
CA ILE A 593 -12.32 -16.76 4.68
C ILE A 593 -12.73 -17.81 3.64
N ARG A 594 -11.98 -18.91 3.47
CA ARG A 594 -12.36 -19.98 2.51
C ARG A 594 -13.72 -20.60 2.80
N ALA A 595 -14.07 -20.82 4.07
CA ALA A 595 -15.39 -21.33 4.47
C ALA A 595 -16.51 -20.35 4.12
N LEU A 596 -16.36 -19.07 4.49
CA LEU A 596 -17.34 -18.01 4.21
C LEU A 596 -17.49 -17.76 2.70
N VAL A 597 -16.40 -17.77 1.91
CA VAL A 597 -16.44 -17.68 0.44
C VAL A 597 -17.19 -18.87 -0.15
N LYS A 598 -16.94 -20.09 0.33
CA LYS A 598 -17.67 -21.31 -0.11
C LYS A 598 -19.17 -21.15 0.17
N MET A 599 -19.56 -20.65 1.34
CA MET A 599 -20.95 -20.33 1.68
C MET A 599 -21.57 -19.27 0.74
N CYS A 600 -20.86 -18.16 0.49
CA CYS A 600 -21.33 -17.09 -0.40
C CYS A 600 -21.59 -17.59 -1.83
N LYS A 601 -20.65 -18.37 -2.40
CA LYS A 601 -20.80 -18.96 -3.74
C LYS A 601 -22.03 -19.88 -3.86
N ARG A 602 -22.50 -20.50 -2.77
CA ARG A 602 -23.75 -21.30 -2.76
C ARG A 602 -25.03 -20.46 -2.90
N GLN A 603 -24.97 -19.15 -2.61
CA GLN A 603 -26.09 -18.22 -2.81
C GLN A 603 -26.21 -17.73 -4.27
N LYS A 604 -25.38 -18.27 -5.19
CA LYS A 604 -25.25 -17.84 -6.60
C LYS A 604 -24.76 -16.41 -6.80
N VAL A 605 -24.08 -15.84 -5.81
CA VAL A 605 -23.32 -14.60 -5.96
C VAL A 605 -22.02 -14.90 -6.70
N ASP A 606 -21.57 -13.98 -7.56
CA ASP A 606 -20.33 -14.09 -8.33
C ASP A 606 -19.12 -14.50 -7.47
N ALA A 607 -18.25 -15.32 -8.04
CA ALA A 607 -17.05 -15.82 -7.38
C ALA A 607 -16.05 -14.71 -7.00
N GLY A 608 -15.92 -13.67 -7.83
CA GLY A 608 -15.05 -12.52 -7.56
C GLY A 608 -15.61 -11.64 -6.44
N VAL A 609 -16.89 -11.27 -6.55
CA VAL A 609 -17.62 -10.52 -5.51
C VAL A 609 -17.55 -11.25 -4.16
N CYS A 610 -17.83 -12.55 -4.12
CA CYS A 610 -17.74 -13.34 -2.89
C CYS A 610 -16.34 -13.34 -2.27
N GLN A 611 -15.28 -13.40 -3.08
CA GLN A 611 -13.90 -13.41 -2.59
C GLN A 611 -13.57 -12.06 -1.92
N GLY A 612 -13.66 -10.97 -2.68
CA GLY A 612 -13.18 -9.66 -2.24
C GLY A 612 -13.95 -9.10 -1.03
N VAL A 613 -15.28 -9.25 -1.01
CA VAL A 613 -16.10 -8.82 0.15
C VAL A 613 -15.66 -9.51 1.43
N ILE A 614 -15.39 -10.80 1.37
CA ILE A 614 -15.12 -11.60 2.57
C ILE A 614 -13.66 -11.43 3.01
N GLU A 615 -12.73 -11.21 2.09
CA GLU A 615 -11.35 -10.82 2.41
C GLU A 615 -11.27 -9.42 3.04
N GLU A 616 -12.05 -8.45 2.56
CA GLU A 616 -12.09 -7.09 3.10
C GLU A 616 -12.85 -7.01 4.45
N GLN A 617 -14.02 -7.64 4.56
CA GLN A 617 -14.97 -7.39 5.67
C GLN A 617 -14.84 -8.40 6.84
N ALA A 618 -14.60 -9.69 6.56
CA ALA A 618 -14.63 -10.72 7.60
C ALA A 618 -13.57 -10.55 8.72
N PRO A 619 -12.35 -10.03 8.46
CA PRO A 619 -11.36 -9.80 9.52
C PRO A 619 -11.83 -8.81 10.59
N VAL A 620 -12.61 -7.78 10.22
CA VAL A 620 -13.21 -6.82 11.16
C VAL A 620 -14.37 -7.47 11.92
N PHE A 621 -15.35 -8.01 11.18
CA PHE A 621 -16.54 -8.66 11.73
C PHE A 621 -16.22 -9.79 12.73
N SER A 622 -15.15 -10.56 12.46
CA SER A 622 -14.75 -11.67 13.33
C SER A 622 -14.43 -11.24 14.76
N LYS A 623 -13.94 -10.01 14.96
CA LYS A 623 -13.42 -9.51 16.24
C LYS A 623 -14.44 -8.74 17.07
N THR A 624 -15.42 -8.05 16.45
CA THR A 624 -16.30 -7.10 17.16
C THR A 624 -17.38 -7.77 18.02
N MET A 625 -18.21 -8.62 17.43
CA MET A 625 -19.47 -9.09 18.03
C MET A 625 -19.32 -10.22 19.08
N THR A 626 -20.08 -10.13 20.17
CA THR A 626 -20.36 -11.24 21.12
C THR A 626 -21.77 -11.81 20.88
N VAL A 627 -21.83 -13.05 20.41
CA VAL A 627 -23.07 -13.58 19.83
C VAL A 627 -24.15 -13.94 20.85
N SER A 628 -23.77 -14.35 22.06
CA SER A 628 -24.74 -14.67 23.13
C SER A 628 -25.26 -13.43 23.88
N GLY A 629 -24.87 -12.22 23.47
CA GLY A 629 -25.23 -10.95 24.10
C GLY A 629 -26.29 -10.15 23.34
N ARG A 630 -26.46 -8.87 23.75
CA ARG A 630 -27.33 -7.89 23.08
C ARG A 630 -26.92 -7.72 21.61
N ASP A 631 -25.62 -7.65 21.36
CA ASP A 631 -25.00 -7.41 20.06
C ASP A 631 -25.28 -8.53 19.02
N GLY A 632 -25.28 -9.81 19.43
CA GLY A 632 -25.75 -10.91 18.57
C GLY A 632 -27.24 -10.86 18.25
N HIS A 633 -28.07 -10.44 19.21
CA HIS A 633 -29.51 -10.22 18.99
C HIS A 633 -29.76 -9.03 18.06
N LEU A 634 -28.99 -7.95 18.24
CA LEU A 634 -29.04 -6.73 17.45
C LEU A 634 -28.61 -6.98 16.00
N MET A 635 -27.57 -7.79 15.77
CA MET A 635 -27.18 -8.27 14.43
C MET A 635 -28.33 -9.03 13.75
N CYS A 636 -28.95 -9.96 14.48
CA CYS A 636 -30.10 -10.71 13.98
C CYS A 636 -31.33 -9.82 13.70
N ALA A 637 -31.55 -8.75 14.46
CA ALA A 637 -32.64 -7.82 14.24
C ALA A 637 -32.33 -6.84 13.08
N ALA A 638 -31.24 -6.08 13.17
CA ALA A 638 -30.95 -4.96 12.28
C ALA A 638 -30.48 -5.38 10.88
N VAL A 639 -29.64 -6.42 10.78
CA VAL A 639 -29.04 -6.86 9.50
C VAL A 639 -29.78 -8.03 8.88
N LEU A 640 -30.28 -8.96 9.69
CA LEU A 640 -30.93 -10.19 9.20
C LEU A 640 -32.46 -10.18 9.31
N ASN A 641 -33.07 -9.16 9.93
CA ASN A 641 -34.51 -9.04 10.18
C ASN A 641 -35.15 -10.35 10.69
N SER A 642 -34.45 -10.96 11.65
CA SER A 642 -34.64 -12.34 12.14
C SER A 642 -34.84 -12.41 13.66
N CYS A 643 -34.84 -11.30 14.39
CA CYS A 643 -35.15 -11.18 15.82
C CYS A 643 -35.97 -9.91 16.10
N PRO A 644 -36.74 -9.85 17.21
CA PRO A 644 -37.26 -8.59 17.73
C PRO A 644 -36.11 -7.59 17.99
N TYR A 645 -36.34 -6.29 17.80
CA TYR A 645 -35.32 -5.30 18.13
C TYR A 645 -35.13 -5.23 19.66
N PRO A 646 -33.89 -5.22 20.19
CA PRO A 646 -33.66 -5.00 21.61
C PRO A 646 -34.25 -3.67 22.09
N ALA A 647 -34.89 -3.63 23.26
CA ALA A 647 -35.35 -2.38 23.85
C ALA A 647 -34.19 -1.37 23.96
N VAL A 648 -34.43 -0.11 23.59
CA VAL A 648 -33.42 0.96 23.60
C VAL A 648 -32.78 1.07 24.99
N GLU A 649 -31.46 1.17 25.04
CA GLU A 649 -30.77 1.35 26.31
C GLU A 649 -31.09 2.72 26.92
N GLU A 650 -31.35 2.77 28.22
CA GLU A 650 -31.54 4.05 28.88
C GLU A 650 -30.25 4.89 28.86
N TRP A 651 -30.31 6.01 28.15
CA TRP A 651 -29.43 7.16 28.32
C TRP A 651 -30.25 8.43 28.12
N ARG A 652 -30.07 9.38 29.04
CA ARG A 652 -30.66 10.72 28.97
C ARG A 652 -29.54 11.66 28.62
N VAL A 653 -29.59 12.25 27.43
CA VAL A 653 -28.51 13.11 26.93
C VAL A 653 -28.36 14.32 27.88
N PRO A 654 -27.17 14.59 28.44
CA PRO A 654 -26.99 15.64 29.43
C PRO A 654 -26.89 17.01 28.75
N PHE A 655 -27.94 17.84 28.90
CA PHE A 655 -27.98 19.18 28.32
C PHE A 655 -27.42 20.25 29.27
N PRO A 656 -26.51 21.14 28.83
CA PRO A 656 -25.92 22.17 29.71
C PRO A 656 -26.94 23.17 30.29
N LYS A 657 -28.05 23.41 29.57
CA LYS A 657 -29.15 24.28 30.00
C LYS A 657 -30.51 23.64 29.70
N PRO A 658 -31.54 23.86 30.53
CA PRO A 658 -32.91 23.46 30.22
C PRO A 658 -33.47 24.26 29.03
N LYS A 659 -34.43 23.70 28.31
CA LYS A 659 -35.07 24.37 27.16
C LYS A 659 -35.74 25.69 27.58
N PRO A 660 -35.52 26.82 26.87
CA PRO A 660 -36.16 28.08 27.20
C PRO A 660 -37.70 27.98 27.15
N ARG A 661 -38.38 28.59 28.13
CA ARG A 661 -39.86 28.64 28.15
C ARG A 661 -40.46 29.49 27.01
N THR A 662 -39.71 30.49 26.56
CA THR A 662 -40.09 31.40 25.48
C THR A 662 -38.85 31.77 24.68
N SER A 663 -38.68 31.20 23.49
CA SER A 663 -37.63 31.61 22.54
C SER A 663 -38.24 32.56 21.50
N PRO A 664 -37.64 33.75 21.24
CA PRO A 664 -38.14 34.65 20.21
C PRO A 664 -37.94 34.03 18.82
N ARG A 665 -39.02 33.58 18.18
CA ARG A 665 -38.97 33.24 16.74
C ARG A 665 -38.58 34.50 15.96
N ARG A 666 -37.51 34.39 15.17
CA ARG A 666 -37.21 35.37 14.12
C ARG A 666 -38.40 35.42 13.15
N LYS A 667 -38.69 36.61 12.61
CA LYS A 667 -39.73 36.79 11.59
C LYS A 667 -39.08 36.93 10.22
N SER A 668 -39.66 36.26 9.22
CA SER A 668 -39.28 36.49 7.82
C SER A 668 -39.45 37.96 7.44
N LYS A 669 -38.59 38.43 6.53
CA LYS A 669 -38.74 39.73 5.85
C LYS A 669 -39.10 39.58 4.36
N GLY A 670 -39.56 38.39 3.95
CA GLY A 670 -39.92 38.08 2.56
C GLY A 670 -38.76 38.08 1.58
N LYS A 671 -37.52 37.88 2.06
CA LYS A 671 -36.31 37.80 1.24
C LYS A 671 -35.78 36.37 1.26
N THR A 672 -35.49 35.81 0.09
CA THR A 672 -34.95 34.46 -0.05
C THR A 672 -33.61 34.44 -0.76
N PHE A 673 -32.86 33.36 -0.56
CA PHE A 673 -31.68 32.98 -1.34
C PHE A 673 -31.72 31.48 -1.63
N ASN A 674 -30.98 31.02 -2.63
CA ASN A 674 -31.04 29.64 -3.09
C ASN A 674 -29.82 28.85 -2.59
N VAL A 675 -30.02 27.59 -2.21
CA VAL A 675 -28.96 26.66 -1.76
C VAL A 675 -29.07 25.34 -2.51
N LEU A 676 -27.95 24.89 -3.05
CA LEU A 676 -27.83 23.61 -3.75
C LEU A 676 -27.59 22.47 -2.75
N GLN A 677 -28.24 21.31 -2.94
CA GLN A 677 -27.82 20.05 -2.34
C GLN A 677 -27.52 19.02 -3.43
N LEU A 678 -26.32 18.46 -3.35
CA LEU A 678 -25.88 17.30 -4.12
C LEU A 678 -25.70 16.12 -3.15
N SER A 679 -25.95 14.89 -3.60
CA SER A 679 -25.89 13.70 -2.75
C SER A 679 -25.62 12.46 -3.59
N ASP A 680 -24.99 11.46 -2.98
CA ASP A 680 -24.92 10.08 -3.47
C ASP A 680 -24.46 10.04 -4.94
N TRP A 681 -23.23 10.51 -5.14
CA TRP A 681 -22.61 10.73 -6.44
C TRP A 681 -22.26 9.42 -7.13
N HIS A 682 -21.58 8.53 -6.41
CA HIS A 682 -21.05 7.25 -6.91
C HIS A 682 -20.47 7.37 -8.32
N ILE A 683 -19.39 8.14 -8.47
CA ILE A 683 -18.68 8.24 -9.76
C ILE A 683 -18.01 6.90 -10.04
N ASP A 684 -18.26 6.34 -11.21
CA ASP A 684 -17.61 5.13 -11.70
C ASP A 684 -16.62 5.46 -12.83
N PRO A 685 -15.30 5.48 -12.57
CA PRO A 685 -14.29 5.71 -13.60
C PRO A 685 -14.12 4.53 -14.58
N GLU A 686 -14.67 3.35 -14.27
CA GLU A 686 -14.66 2.17 -15.13
C GLU A 686 -15.96 2.02 -15.95
N TYR A 687 -16.92 2.93 -15.78
CA TYR A 687 -18.13 2.99 -16.61
C TYR A 687 -17.75 3.15 -18.09
N GLN A 688 -18.31 2.27 -18.92
CA GLN A 688 -18.05 2.24 -20.36
C GLN A 688 -19.35 2.27 -21.13
N ALA A 689 -19.59 3.36 -21.87
CA ALA A 689 -20.69 3.43 -22.84
C ALA A 689 -20.61 2.24 -23.82
N GLY A 690 -21.74 1.56 -24.05
CA GLY A 690 -21.83 0.31 -24.82
C GLY A 690 -21.51 -0.97 -24.04
N ALA A 691 -21.22 -0.90 -22.74
CA ALA A 691 -21.16 -2.06 -21.85
C ALA A 691 -22.54 -2.69 -21.60
N GLU A 692 -22.58 -3.90 -21.04
CA GLU A 692 -23.83 -4.56 -20.61
C GLU A 692 -24.38 -3.93 -19.33
N VAL A 693 -25.68 -3.62 -19.32
CA VAL A 693 -26.42 -3.08 -18.16
C VAL A 693 -26.88 -4.20 -17.22
N VAL A 694 -27.15 -5.41 -17.74
CA VAL A 694 -27.65 -6.55 -16.96
C VAL A 694 -26.59 -7.65 -16.86
N CYS A 695 -25.83 -7.63 -15.76
CA CYS A 695 -24.71 -8.54 -15.50
C CYS A 695 -24.91 -9.36 -14.19
N ASP A 696 -23.95 -10.24 -13.86
CA ASP A 696 -24.00 -11.13 -12.69
C ASP A 696 -23.45 -10.52 -11.39
N LYS A 697 -23.18 -9.20 -11.38
CA LYS A 697 -22.50 -8.48 -10.28
C LYS A 697 -23.38 -7.38 -9.68
N PRO A 698 -23.10 -6.89 -8.46
CA PRO A 698 -23.88 -5.83 -7.83
C PRO A 698 -23.87 -4.48 -8.56
N ILE A 699 -22.91 -4.22 -9.45
CA ILE A 699 -22.91 -3.12 -10.44
C ILE A 699 -22.45 -3.64 -11.81
N CYS A 700 -22.96 -3.00 -12.88
CA CYS A 700 -22.72 -3.36 -14.28
C CYS A 700 -22.21 -2.14 -15.07
N CYS A 701 -22.46 -2.06 -16.38
CA CYS A 701 -21.99 -0.99 -17.27
C CYS A 701 -20.46 -0.81 -17.37
N ARG A 702 -19.68 -1.84 -17.01
CA ARG A 702 -18.21 -1.84 -17.11
C ARG A 702 -17.69 -2.72 -18.22
N ALA A 703 -16.60 -2.29 -18.85
CA ALA A 703 -15.90 -3.05 -19.88
C ALA A 703 -15.41 -4.42 -19.39
N ALA A 704 -15.04 -4.53 -18.10
CA ALA A 704 -14.54 -5.76 -17.49
C ALA A 704 -15.62 -6.86 -17.33
N TYR A 705 -16.91 -6.49 -17.31
CA TYR A 705 -18.02 -7.44 -17.07
C TYR A 705 -18.88 -7.66 -18.33
N THR A 706 -18.46 -7.13 -19.49
CA THR A 706 -19.22 -7.15 -20.74
C THR A 706 -18.64 -8.14 -21.74
N ASP A 707 -19.42 -9.15 -22.13
CA ASP A 707 -19.17 -9.86 -23.39
C ASP A 707 -19.75 -9.06 -24.57
N TYR A 708 -18.88 -8.29 -25.22
CA TYR A 708 -19.23 -7.47 -26.39
C TYR A 708 -19.74 -8.27 -27.61
N SER A 709 -19.69 -9.61 -27.58
CA SER A 709 -20.31 -10.46 -28.60
C SER A 709 -21.79 -10.77 -28.35
N ASN A 710 -22.29 -10.55 -27.13
CA ASN A 710 -23.65 -10.90 -26.69
C ASN A 710 -24.23 -9.87 -25.69
N VAL A 711 -24.16 -8.59 -26.03
CA VAL A 711 -24.80 -7.52 -25.22
C VAL A 711 -26.31 -7.53 -25.45
N THR A 712 -27.07 -7.63 -24.36
CA THR A 712 -28.53 -7.64 -24.33
C THR A 712 -29.11 -6.24 -24.13
N GLN A 713 -28.53 -5.43 -23.23
CA GLN A 713 -28.83 -4.01 -23.10
C GLN A 713 -27.53 -3.20 -23.03
N ALA A 714 -27.33 -2.29 -23.99
CA ALA A 714 -26.16 -1.44 -24.03
C ALA A 714 -26.31 -0.22 -23.09
N ALA A 715 -25.29 0.08 -22.32
CA ALA A 715 -25.22 1.24 -21.43
C ALA A 715 -25.04 2.54 -22.24
N SER A 716 -25.86 3.56 -21.98
CA SER A 716 -25.76 4.84 -22.70
C SER A 716 -24.53 5.65 -22.25
N LEU A 717 -24.16 6.71 -22.98
CA LEU A 717 -23.05 7.59 -22.59
C LEU A 717 -23.33 8.33 -21.27
N TRP A 718 -24.60 8.58 -20.99
CA TRP A 718 -25.06 9.46 -19.92
C TRP A 718 -25.53 8.72 -18.65
N GLY A 719 -25.42 7.40 -18.63
CA GLY A 719 -25.84 6.54 -17.52
C GLY A 719 -26.77 5.41 -17.99
N ALA A 720 -27.11 4.52 -17.06
CA ALA A 720 -28.13 3.50 -17.22
C ALA A 720 -28.67 3.06 -15.84
N TYR A 721 -29.94 2.68 -15.79
CA TYR A 721 -30.56 2.12 -14.59
C TYR A 721 -29.75 0.93 -14.05
N ASN A 722 -29.57 0.85 -12.72
CA ASN A 722 -28.75 -0.16 -12.02
C ASN A 722 -27.23 -0.09 -12.27
N CYS A 723 -26.76 1.01 -12.85
CA CYS A 723 -25.35 1.36 -12.92
C CYS A 723 -25.08 2.69 -12.21
N ASP A 724 -23.82 2.85 -11.81
CA ASP A 724 -23.28 4.07 -11.19
C ASP A 724 -22.89 5.14 -12.22
N THR A 725 -22.52 6.32 -11.73
CA THR A 725 -22.53 7.57 -12.50
C THR A 725 -21.32 7.71 -13.44
N PRO A 726 -21.51 7.84 -14.76
CA PRO A 726 -20.43 8.21 -15.66
C PRO A 726 -20.03 9.68 -15.51
N LEU A 727 -18.74 9.96 -15.70
CA LEU A 727 -18.17 11.31 -15.60
C LEU A 727 -18.90 12.35 -16.48
N ALA A 728 -19.35 11.94 -17.68
CA ALA A 728 -20.08 12.80 -18.61
C ALA A 728 -21.41 13.32 -18.04
N LEU A 729 -22.08 12.57 -17.17
CA LEU A 729 -23.31 13.00 -16.50
C LEU A 729 -23.02 14.07 -15.44
N ILE A 730 -21.93 13.90 -14.68
CA ILE A 730 -21.44 14.89 -13.69
C ILE A 730 -21.04 16.19 -14.38
N GLU A 731 -20.22 16.12 -15.44
CA GLU A 731 -19.83 17.29 -16.22
C GLU A 731 -21.08 18.03 -16.74
N SER A 732 -22.07 17.30 -17.27
CA SER A 732 -23.32 17.91 -17.73
C SER A 732 -24.13 18.56 -16.60
N LEU A 733 -24.22 17.93 -15.43
CA LEU A 733 -24.93 18.44 -14.25
C LEU A 733 -24.29 19.76 -13.77
N LEU A 734 -22.97 19.77 -13.59
CA LEU A 734 -22.23 20.95 -13.14
C LEU A 734 -22.28 22.10 -14.17
N HIS A 735 -22.34 21.78 -15.47
CA HIS A 735 -22.59 22.77 -16.53
C HIS A 735 -24.05 23.20 -16.68
N PHE A 736 -25.02 22.50 -16.08
CA PHE A 736 -26.45 22.85 -16.13
C PHE A 736 -26.85 23.76 -14.96
N ILE A 737 -26.43 23.42 -13.74
CA ILE A 737 -26.81 24.13 -12.50
C ILE A 737 -26.70 25.67 -12.60
N PRO A 738 -25.54 26.28 -12.97
CA PRO A 738 -25.43 27.75 -13.02
C PRO A 738 -26.27 28.42 -14.12
N LYS A 739 -26.79 27.64 -15.09
CA LYS A 739 -27.72 28.14 -16.12
C LYS A 739 -29.18 28.09 -15.67
N ALA A 740 -29.51 27.12 -14.81
CA ALA A 740 -30.86 26.92 -14.29
C ALA A 740 -31.14 27.75 -13.04
N GLU A 741 -30.17 27.85 -12.13
CA GLU A 741 -30.27 28.55 -10.84
C GLU A 741 -28.97 29.35 -10.60
N PRO A 742 -28.84 30.57 -11.16
CA PRO A 742 -27.60 31.37 -11.07
C PRO A 742 -27.34 32.00 -9.69
N ASP A 743 -28.38 32.14 -8.85
CA ASP A 743 -28.31 32.84 -7.55
C ASP A 743 -28.00 31.88 -6.36
N ILE A 744 -27.19 30.83 -6.58
CA ILE A 744 -26.82 29.85 -5.55
C ILE A 744 -25.83 30.45 -4.54
N LYS A 745 -26.26 30.58 -3.29
CA LYS A 745 -25.50 31.27 -2.25
C LYS A 745 -24.38 30.42 -1.61
N PHE A 746 -24.59 29.12 -1.57
CA PHE A 746 -23.63 28.05 -1.25
C PHE A 746 -24.24 26.71 -1.66
N GLY A 747 -23.43 25.64 -1.66
CA GLY A 747 -23.87 24.27 -1.81
C GLY A 747 -23.60 23.41 -0.58
N ILE A 748 -24.33 22.31 -0.44
CA ILE A 748 -24.02 21.20 0.48
C ILE A 748 -23.89 19.89 -0.30
N LEU A 749 -23.03 18.98 0.17
CA LEU A 749 -22.73 17.69 -0.48
C LEU A 749 -22.83 16.55 0.54
N THR A 750 -23.88 15.73 0.50
CA THR A 750 -24.19 14.77 1.56
C THR A 750 -23.52 13.39 1.42
N GLY A 751 -22.30 13.34 0.88
CA GLY A 751 -21.42 12.16 0.88
C GLY A 751 -21.57 11.22 -0.33
N ASP A 752 -20.93 10.06 -0.22
CA ASP A 752 -20.93 8.93 -1.16
C ASP A 752 -20.43 9.26 -2.57
N ILE A 753 -19.11 9.51 -2.65
CA ILE A 753 -18.38 9.74 -3.89
C ILE A 753 -17.97 8.43 -4.60
N PRO A 754 -17.45 7.37 -3.93
CA PRO A 754 -17.02 6.14 -4.60
C PRO A 754 -18.18 5.24 -5.06
N PRO A 755 -17.97 4.42 -6.11
CA PRO A 755 -19.03 3.57 -6.66
C PRO A 755 -19.31 2.34 -5.78
N HIS A 756 -20.37 1.60 -6.10
CA HIS A 756 -20.78 0.39 -5.37
C HIS A 756 -19.93 -0.86 -5.71
N GLU A 757 -18.65 -0.69 -6.07
CA GLU A 757 -17.68 -1.78 -6.26
C GLU A 757 -17.12 -2.28 -4.91
N VAL A 758 -18.04 -2.54 -3.97
CA VAL A 758 -17.82 -2.80 -2.53
C VAL A 758 -17.08 -4.10 -2.19
N TRP A 759 -16.52 -4.76 -3.21
CA TRP A 759 -15.72 -5.98 -3.13
C TRP A 759 -14.27 -5.78 -3.60
N SER A 760 -13.90 -4.55 -3.95
CA SER A 760 -12.65 -4.20 -4.65
C SER A 760 -12.29 -2.75 -4.29
N THR A 761 -12.35 -2.43 -3.00
CA THR A 761 -12.01 -1.09 -2.47
C THR A 761 -10.53 -1.01 -2.11
N LEU A 762 -9.90 -2.14 -1.77
CA LEU A 762 -8.47 -2.24 -1.56
C LEU A 762 -7.71 -2.47 -2.89
N PRO A 763 -6.48 -1.93 -3.02
CA PRO A 763 -5.76 -1.10 -2.06
C PRO A 763 -6.35 0.33 -1.98
N ILE A 764 -6.35 0.91 -0.77
CA ILE A 764 -6.97 2.23 -0.45
C ILE A 764 -6.64 3.38 -1.41
N MET A 765 -5.50 3.30 -2.11
CA MET A 765 -5.10 4.25 -3.15
C MET A 765 -6.13 4.37 -4.29
N LYS A 766 -6.90 3.30 -4.58
CA LYS A 766 -7.99 3.30 -5.55
C LYS A 766 -9.10 4.26 -5.11
N THR A 767 -9.71 4.01 -3.95
CA THR A 767 -10.74 4.89 -3.36
C THR A 767 -10.23 6.32 -3.17
N LEU A 768 -8.99 6.51 -2.71
CA LEU A 768 -8.39 7.83 -2.55
C LEU A 768 -8.20 8.58 -3.90
N SER A 769 -7.85 7.88 -4.99
CA SER A 769 -7.80 8.49 -6.32
C SER A 769 -9.19 8.87 -6.84
N ILE A 770 -10.20 8.00 -6.68
CA ILE A 770 -11.59 8.30 -7.08
C ILE A 770 -12.11 9.54 -6.34
N GLN A 771 -11.90 9.62 -5.03
CA GLN A 771 -12.24 10.80 -4.23
C GLN A 771 -11.50 12.04 -4.72
N LYS A 772 -10.18 11.95 -4.89
CA LYS A 772 -9.37 13.09 -5.33
C LYS A 772 -9.83 13.64 -6.68
N ASP A 773 -9.94 12.78 -7.69
CA ASP A 773 -10.27 13.20 -9.05
C ASP A 773 -11.69 13.82 -9.10
N SER A 774 -12.62 13.30 -8.29
CA SER A 774 -13.96 13.87 -8.11
C SER A 774 -13.96 15.24 -7.43
N PHE A 775 -13.13 15.43 -6.40
CA PHE A 775 -13.01 16.73 -5.71
C PHE A 775 -12.23 17.76 -6.53
N ASP A 776 -11.24 17.36 -7.35
CA ASP A 776 -10.58 18.25 -8.30
C ASP A 776 -11.60 18.81 -9.32
N ILE A 777 -12.49 17.97 -9.87
CA ILE A 777 -13.59 18.40 -10.77
C ILE A 777 -14.58 19.33 -10.06
N LEU A 778 -14.89 19.09 -8.79
CA LEU A 778 -15.71 20.00 -7.99
C LEU A 778 -15.03 21.36 -7.83
N HIS A 779 -13.73 21.42 -7.52
CA HIS A 779 -12.97 22.67 -7.45
C HIS A 779 -12.98 23.42 -8.79
N GLU A 780 -12.82 22.73 -9.93
CA GLU A 780 -12.89 23.35 -11.26
C GLU A 780 -14.22 24.07 -11.54
N HIS A 781 -15.34 23.62 -10.96
CA HIS A 781 -16.66 24.22 -11.17
C HIS A 781 -17.08 25.20 -10.05
N PHE A 782 -16.78 24.89 -8.79
CA PHE A 782 -17.19 25.68 -7.61
C PHE A 782 -16.25 26.87 -7.33
N ASP A 783 -14.94 26.75 -7.57
CA ASP A 783 -13.97 27.84 -7.35
C ASP A 783 -13.76 28.71 -8.60
N SER A 784 -14.26 28.29 -9.76
CA SER A 784 -14.16 29.06 -11.01
C SER A 784 -15.08 30.30 -10.99
N PRO A 785 -14.55 31.51 -11.28
CA PRO A 785 -15.34 32.74 -11.30
C PRO A 785 -16.36 32.80 -12.45
N ASP A 786 -16.16 31.99 -13.48
CA ASP A 786 -16.99 31.93 -14.69
C ASP A 786 -18.08 30.83 -14.64
N LEU A 787 -18.16 30.07 -13.53
CA LEU A 787 -19.09 28.96 -13.33
C LEU A 787 -19.97 29.19 -12.09
N LEU A 788 -19.72 28.51 -10.96
CA LEU A 788 -20.55 28.61 -9.75
C LEU A 788 -20.00 29.62 -8.71
N ASN A 789 -18.68 29.77 -8.60
CA ASN A 789 -18.00 30.73 -7.70
C ASN A 789 -18.60 30.77 -6.26
N THR A 790 -18.82 29.59 -5.66
CA THR A 790 -19.62 29.42 -4.45
C THR A 790 -19.05 28.32 -3.56
N MET A 791 -19.25 28.41 -2.25
CA MET A 791 -18.66 27.46 -1.30
C MET A 791 -19.48 26.17 -1.23
N LEU A 792 -18.81 25.01 -1.23
CA LEU A 792 -19.44 23.70 -1.09
C LEU A 792 -19.10 23.08 0.27
N TYR A 793 -20.13 22.65 1.02
CA TYR A 793 -19.96 22.08 2.36
C TYR A 793 -20.31 20.59 2.40
N PRO A 794 -19.31 19.69 2.41
CA PRO A 794 -19.53 18.25 2.36
C PRO A 794 -19.85 17.58 3.72
N ALA A 795 -20.34 16.34 3.65
CA ALA A 795 -20.43 15.39 4.76
C ALA A 795 -19.79 14.06 4.34
N VAL A 796 -19.52 13.19 5.31
CA VAL A 796 -18.96 11.84 5.09
C VAL A 796 -20.10 10.83 4.96
N GLY A 797 -20.15 10.12 3.83
CA GLY A 797 -21.05 8.97 3.60
C GLY A 797 -20.41 7.63 3.95
N ASN A 798 -21.08 6.52 3.62
CA ASN A 798 -20.59 5.17 3.96
C ASN A 798 -19.68 4.55 2.89
N HIS A 799 -19.70 5.05 1.65
CA HIS A 799 -18.79 4.64 0.57
C HIS A 799 -17.41 5.31 0.65
N GLU A 800 -17.24 6.34 1.50
CA GLU A 800 -15.94 7.01 1.66
C GLU A 800 -14.81 6.13 2.22
N SER A 801 -15.12 5.06 2.98
CA SER A 801 -14.10 4.20 3.60
C SER A 801 -13.70 3.02 2.71
N ALA A 802 -12.46 2.52 2.91
CA ALA A 802 -11.97 1.30 2.28
C ALA A 802 -11.30 0.41 3.36
N PRO A 803 -11.90 -0.74 3.75
CA PRO A 803 -13.17 -1.29 3.26
C PRO A 803 -14.41 -0.42 3.50
N VAL A 804 -15.44 -0.62 2.68
CA VAL A 804 -16.70 0.13 2.75
C VAL A 804 -17.41 -0.02 4.10
N ASN A 805 -18.08 1.03 4.57
CA ASN A 805 -18.83 1.12 5.84
C ASN A 805 -18.01 1.03 7.15
N ILE A 806 -16.68 0.89 7.09
CA ILE A 806 -15.85 0.59 8.26
C ILE A 806 -15.33 1.87 8.92
N PHE A 807 -16.02 2.35 9.97
CA PHE A 807 -15.64 3.54 10.75
C PHE A 807 -15.34 3.16 12.22
N PRO A 808 -14.05 3.17 12.65
CA PRO A 808 -13.63 2.61 13.93
C PRO A 808 -14.01 3.46 15.15
N LEU A 809 -14.10 2.80 16.31
CA LEU A 809 -14.22 3.44 17.61
C LEU A 809 -12.82 3.75 18.19
N LYS A 810 -12.62 5.01 18.57
CA LYS A 810 -11.40 5.56 19.18
C LYS A 810 -11.03 4.91 20.51
N ASN A 811 -12.03 4.35 21.20
CA ASN A 811 -11.89 3.63 22.47
C ASN A 811 -11.96 2.09 22.30
N SER A 812 -11.91 1.57 21.06
CA SER A 812 -12.01 0.13 20.80
C SER A 812 -10.90 -0.68 21.48
N LYS A 813 -11.27 -1.86 21.98
CA LYS A 813 -10.33 -2.84 22.55
C LYS A 813 -9.70 -3.75 21.48
N ILE A 814 -10.15 -3.64 20.23
CA ILE A 814 -9.73 -4.51 19.14
C ILE A 814 -8.41 -3.98 18.57
N PRO A 815 -7.29 -4.73 18.67
CA PRO A 815 -6.02 -4.25 18.16
C PRO A 815 -6.03 -4.22 16.63
N ILE A 816 -5.78 -3.05 16.06
CA ILE A 816 -5.46 -2.90 14.63
C ILE A 816 -4.06 -3.49 14.40
N GLU A 817 -3.98 -4.47 13.51
CA GLU A 817 -2.73 -5.13 13.13
C GLU A 817 -1.91 -4.24 12.18
N GLU A 818 -0.58 -4.34 12.19
CA GLU A 818 0.29 -3.56 11.31
C GLU A 818 0.01 -3.81 9.81
N ALA A 819 -0.42 -5.02 9.44
CA ALA A 819 -0.86 -5.33 8.08
C ALA A 819 -2.21 -4.66 7.68
N ARG A 820 -2.87 -3.99 8.63
CA ARG A 820 -4.20 -3.40 8.54
C ARG A 820 -4.24 -1.97 9.07
N GLU A 821 -3.11 -1.28 9.10
CA GLU A 821 -2.95 0.11 9.57
C GLU A 821 -3.97 1.07 8.89
N TYR A 822 -4.37 0.79 7.64
CA TYR A 822 -5.42 1.50 6.90
C TYR A 822 -6.79 1.54 7.58
N LEU A 823 -7.10 0.62 8.51
CA LEU A 823 -8.34 0.63 9.29
C LEU A 823 -8.41 1.79 10.30
N ASN A 824 -7.33 2.54 10.51
CA ASN A 824 -7.33 3.71 11.38
C ASN A 824 -8.04 4.95 10.79
N LEU A 825 -8.36 4.92 9.48
CA LEU A 825 -8.93 6.01 8.67
C LEU A 825 -8.17 7.35 8.69
N GLU A 826 -6.93 7.40 9.21
CA GLU A 826 -6.09 8.60 9.19
C GLU A 826 -5.82 9.06 7.75
N TRP A 827 -5.63 8.10 6.83
CA TRP A 827 -5.51 8.37 5.39
C TRP A 827 -6.76 9.02 4.79
N LEU A 828 -7.95 8.64 5.27
CA LEU A 828 -9.23 9.14 4.76
C LEU A 828 -9.50 10.55 5.28
N TYR A 829 -9.44 10.75 6.60
CA TYR A 829 -9.69 12.07 7.19
C TYR A 829 -8.66 13.11 6.73
N LYS A 830 -7.41 12.70 6.52
CA LYS A 830 -6.40 13.54 5.88
C LYS A 830 -6.72 13.81 4.41
N GLY A 831 -7.08 12.79 3.62
CA GLY A 831 -7.45 12.94 2.21
C GLY A 831 -8.62 13.91 2.02
N LEU A 832 -9.68 13.76 2.81
CA LEU A 832 -10.81 14.69 2.86
C LEU A 832 -10.36 16.09 3.33
N SER A 833 -9.47 16.20 4.32
CA SER A 833 -8.94 17.50 4.77
C SER A 833 -8.06 18.20 3.73
N GLU A 834 -7.48 17.46 2.78
CA GLU A 834 -6.77 18.01 1.63
C GLU A 834 -7.74 18.39 0.50
N ASN A 835 -8.77 17.56 0.25
CA ASN A 835 -9.80 17.73 -0.78
C ASN A 835 -10.89 18.77 -0.45
N TRP A 836 -11.06 19.18 0.82
CA TRP A 836 -12.04 20.19 1.23
C TRP A 836 -11.39 21.57 1.52
N ARG A 837 -10.12 21.71 1.15
CA ARG A 837 -9.28 22.89 1.43
C ARG A 837 -9.65 24.06 0.51
N GLY A 838 -10.47 24.95 1.03
CA GLY A 838 -10.85 26.20 0.35
C GLY A 838 -12.24 26.66 0.73
N TRP A 839 -13.19 25.73 0.70
CA TRP A 839 -14.58 25.95 1.12
C TRP A 839 -14.72 26.03 2.65
N LEU A 840 -13.92 25.24 3.36
CA LEU A 840 -13.76 25.35 4.80
C LEU A 840 -12.78 26.49 5.11
N ALA A 841 -13.17 27.37 6.04
CA ALA A 841 -12.66 28.74 6.08
C ALA A 841 -11.14 28.83 6.32
N ARG A 842 -10.45 29.72 5.58
CA ARG A 842 -8.98 29.87 5.54
C ARG A 842 -8.26 30.03 6.89
N ASN A 843 -8.98 30.39 7.96
CA ASN A 843 -8.42 30.58 9.31
C ASN A 843 -9.00 29.59 10.35
N SER A 844 -9.87 28.65 9.98
CA SER A 844 -10.57 27.78 10.94
C SER A 844 -11.11 26.47 10.35
N VAL A 845 -10.21 25.60 9.88
CA VAL A 845 -10.26 24.16 10.21
C VAL A 845 -8.84 23.73 10.59
N PRO A 846 -8.55 23.56 11.89
CA PRO A 846 -7.29 22.99 12.36
C PRO A 846 -7.38 21.46 12.43
N ASP A 847 -6.33 20.79 11.98
CA ASP A 847 -5.95 19.40 12.27
C ASP A 847 -7.03 18.30 12.07
N ASP A 848 -7.04 17.73 10.86
CA ASP A 848 -7.51 16.37 10.56
C ASP A 848 -9.00 16.07 10.84
N ILE A 849 -9.88 16.99 10.41
CA ILE A 849 -11.38 16.95 10.45
C ILE A 849 -11.95 16.47 11.80
N GLU A 850 -12.24 17.45 12.65
CA GLU A 850 -11.49 17.65 13.91
C GLU A 850 -11.08 16.33 14.59
N ARG A 851 -9.83 15.94 14.27
CA ARG A 851 -9.09 14.75 14.74
C ARG A 851 -9.91 13.46 14.84
N ASN A 852 -10.19 12.93 13.65
CA ASN A 852 -10.66 11.57 13.37
C ASN A 852 -12.12 11.29 13.77
N THR A 853 -13.00 12.27 13.59
CA THR A 853 -14.46 12.04 13.67
C THR A 853 -15.18 12.21 12.33
N GLY A 854 -14.61 12.99 11.39
CA GLY A 854 -15.29 13.33 10.14
C GLY A 854 -16.40 14.38 10.29
N SER A 855 -16.59 14.96 11.48
CA SER A 855 -17.56 16.02 11.76
C SER A 855 -16.89 17.38 11.86
N TYR A 856 -17.56 18.47 11.48
CA TYR A 856 -17.01 19.84 11.56
C TYR A 856 -18.13 20.90 11.59
N VAL A 857 -17.76 22.16 11.89
CA VAL A 857 -18.67 23.32 11.79
C VAL A 857 -18.20 24.37 10.80
N ALA A 858 -19.14 25.00 10.11
CA ALA A 858 -18.92 26.12 9.19
C ALA A 858 -19.97 27.22 9.40
N ARG A 859 -19.73 28.40 8.84
CA ARG A 859 -20.64 29.57 8.92
C ARG A 859 -20.81 30.20 7.53
N PRO A 860 -21.64 29.62 6.64
CA PRO A 860 -21.75 30.03 5.24
C PRO A 860 -22.31 31.46 5.06
N VAL A 861 -23.21 31.88 5.96
CA VAL A 861 -23.81 33.21 5.97
C VAL A 861 -23.96 33.71 7.41
N HIS A 862 -23.91 35.03 7.61
CA HIS A 862 -23.92 35.64 8.93
C HIS A 862 -25.20 35.30 9.73
N GLY A 863 -25.03 34.57 10.84
CA GLY A 863 -26.12 34.16 11.73
C GLY A 863 -26.70 32.76 11.46
N LEU A 864 -26.07 32.00 10.56
CA LEU A 864 -26.31 30.57 10.34
C LEU A 864 -25.01 29.78 10.58
N LYS A 865 -25.01 28.87 11.56
CA LYS A 865 -24.01 27.80 11.69
C LYS A 865 -24.50 26.58 10.91
N LEU A 866 -23.60 25.99 10.13
CA LEU A 866 -23.76 24.70 9.48
C LEU A 866 -22.93 23.67 10.28
N ILE A 867 -23.56 22.58 10.71
CA ILE A 867 -22.89 21.47 11.39
C ILE A 867 -22.90 20.27 10.45
N SER A 868 -21.73 19.80 10.04
CA SER A 868 -21.57 18.54 9.30
C SER A 868 -21.28 17.42 10.29
N LEU A 869 -22.09 16.36 10.24
CA LEU A 869 -22.11 15.26 11.21
C LEU A 869 -21.85 13.94 10.50
N ASN A 870 -20.86 13.18 10.97
CA ASN A 870 -20.58 11.85 10.45
C ASN A 870 -21.62 10.84 10.98
N THR A 871 -22.66 10.57 10.19
CA THR A 871 -23.77 9.67 10.59
C THR A 871 -23.46 8.18 10.44
N ASN A 872 -22.27 7.80 9.94
CA ASN A 872 -21.79 6.40 9.96
C ASN A 872 -21.72 5.79 11.37
N PHE A 873 -21.72 6.62 12.40
CA PHE A 873 -21.78 6.20 13.80
C PHE A 873 -23.17 5.75 14.28
N CYS A 874 -24.21 5.78 13.41
CA CYS A 874 -25.44 5.04 13.64
C CYS A 874 -25.65 3.86 12.67
N TYR A 875 -24.76 3.64 11.70
CA TYR A 875 -25.04 2.75 10.57
C TYR A 875 -24.96 1.27 10.94
N THR A 876 -26.02 0.50 10.62
CA THR A 876 -26.14 -0.92 10.98
C THR A 876 -25.11 -1.83 10.32
N PHE A 877 -24.41 -1.38 9.28
CA PHE A 877 -23.33 -2.09 8.60
C PHE A 877 -21.92 -1.65 9.04
N ASN A 878 -21.79 -0.69 9.94
CA ASN A 878 -20.51 -0.38 10.58
C ASN A 878 -20.22 -1.39 11.71
N TRP A 879 -19.42 -2.41 11.41
CA TRP A 879 -19.20 -3.56 12.31
C TRP A 879 -18.62 -3.22 13.68
N TRP A 880 -17.97 -2.06 13.83
CA TRP A 880 -17.40 -1.61 15.12
C TRP A 880 -18.49 -1.27 16.15
N LEU A 881 -19.69 -0.89 15.71
CA LEU A 881 -20.82 -0.56 16.60
C LEU A 881 -21.41 -1.79 17.32
N TYR A 882 -20.98 -3.00 16.96
CA TYR A 882 -21.31 -4.25 17.65
C TYR A 882 -20.25 -4.69 18.69
N GLU A 883 -19.26 -3.84 19.03
CA GLU A 883 -18.32 -4.13 20.11
C GLU A 883 -19.03 -4.13 21.49
N ASN A 884 -18.59 -5.02 22.40
CA ASN A 884 -19.18 -5.17 23.73
C ASN A 884 -18.33 -4.52 24.85
N PRO A 885 -18.88 -3.63 25.70
CA PRO A 885 -20.22 -3.06 25.62
C PRO A 885 -20.28 -1.96 24.56
N ALA A 886 -21.46 -1.76 23.95
CA ALA A 886 -21.66 -0.77 22.91
C ALA A 886 -21.43 0.66 23.43
N GLU A 887 -20.72 1.49 22.66
CA GLU A 887 -20.49 2.90 23.01
C GLU A 887 -21.75 3.72 22.68
N LYS A 888 -22.35 4.36 23.70
CA LYS A 888 -23.64 5.08 23.57
C LYS A 888 -23.54 6.39 22.77
N ASP A 889 -22.35 6.98 22.75
CA ASP A 889 -22.01 8.14 21.94
C ASP A 889 -20.68 7.84 21.24
N PRO A 890 -20.70 7.11 20.11
CA PRO A 890 -19.50 6.69 19.40
C PRO A 890 -18.59 7.88 19.11
N ASN A 891 -17.34 7.80 19.58
CA ASN A 891 -16.33 8.87 19.45
C ASN A 891 -16.74 10.25 20.04
N GLY A 892 -17.83 10.36 20.80
CA GLY A 892 -18.30 11.60 21.44
C GLY A 892 -19.05 12.58 20.51
N VAL A 893 -19.53 12.10 19.36
CA VAL A 893 -20.10 12.92 18.28
C VAL A 893 -21.43 13.60 18.66
N LEU A 894 -22.31 12.91 19.41
CA LEU A 894 -23.57 13.47 19.89
C LEU A 894 -23.35 14.52 20.99
N MET A 895 -22.37 14.30 21.89
CA MET A 895 -22.03 15.28 22.92
C MET A 895 -21.36 16.53 22.36
N TRP A 896 -20.51 16.39 21.34
CA TRP A 896 -19.99 17.51 20.56
C TRP A 896 -21.13 18.28 19.86
N LEU A 897 -22.10 17.58 19.26
CA LEU A 897 -23.29 18.22 18.67
C LEU A 897 -24.09 19.03 19.70
N VAL A 898 -24.30 18.50 20.92
CA VAL A 898 -24.95 19.24 22.02
C VAL A 898 -24.17 20.51 22.37
N GLN A 899 -22.84 20.45 22.45
CA GLN A 899 -22.01 21.63 22.70
C GLN A 899 -22.17 22.68 21.58
N GLN A 900 -22.12 22.27 20.31
CA GLN A 900 -22.25 23.17 19.16
C GLN A 900 -23.63 23.83 19.07
N LEU A 901 -24.69 23.10 19.39
CA LEU A 901 -26.07 23.61 19.47
C LEU A 901 -26.28 24.55 20.66
N GLN A 902 -25.65 24.27 21.81
CA GLN A 902 -25.74 25.15 22.98
C GLN A 902 -24.99 26.47 22.76
N GLU A 903 -23.82 26.44 22.09
CA GLU A 903 -23.11 27.67 21.70
C GLU A 903 -24.00 28.57 20.83
N SER A 904 -24.64 28.00 19.79
CA SER A 904 -25.53 28.75 18.90
C SER A 904 -26.84 29.19 19.59
N GLU A 905 -27.35 28.44 20.57
CA GLU A 905 -28.45 28.90 21.44
C GLU A 905 -28.04 30.15 22.24
N ASP A 906 -26.83 30.15 22.81
CA ASP A 906 -26.32 31.21 23.67
C ASP A 906 -26.06 32.52 22.90
N VAL A 907 -25.67 32.45 21.62
CA VAL A 907 -25.51 33.63 20.73
C VAL A 907 -26.71 33.90 19.83
N ALA A 908 -27.83 33.17 20.00
CA ALA A 908 -29.06 33.27 19.19
C ALA A 908 -28.86 33.09 17.66
N GLU A 909 -27.90 32.26 17.28
CA GLU A 909 -27.60 31.81 15.91
C GLU A 909 -28.53 30.65 15.52
N ARG A 910 -28.99 30.60 14.26
CA ARG A 910 -29.74 29.41 13.77
C ARG A 910 -28.76 28.36 13.28
N VAL A 911 -29.19 27.10 13.33
CA VAL A 911 -28.36 25.95 12.95
C VAL A 911 -29.02 25.14 11.85
N TRP A 912 -28.20 24.76 10.86
CA TRP A 912 -28.48 23.67 9.92
C TRP A 912 -27.59 22.49 10.28
N ILE A 913 -28.14 21.27 10.20
CA ILE A 913 -27.38 20.03 10.36
C ILE A 913 -27.34 19.32 9.01
N ILE A 914 -26.18 18.83 8.58
CA ILE A 914 -26.02 17.96 7.42
C ILE A 914 -25.36 16.65 7.84
N GLY A 915 -25.75 15.56 7.19
CA GLY A 915 -25.15 14.22 7.34
C GLY A 915 -25.44 13.39 6.10
N HIS A 916 -25.09 12.11 6.12
CA HIS A 916 -25.40 11.18 5.02
C HIS A 916 -26.66 10.38 5.34
N ILE A 917 -26.55 9.30 6.13
CA ILE A 917 -27.69 8.52 6.65
C ILE A 917 -28.59 9.40 7.53
N ALA A 918 -29.90 9.32 7.32
CA ALA A 918 -30.90 10.05 8.09
C ALA A 918 -31.19 9.36 9.47
N PRO A 919 -31.44 10.12 10.55
CA PRO A 919 -31.66 9.55 11.88
C PRO A 919 -32.91 8.66 12.00
N GLY A 920 -33.94 8.90 11.18
CA GLY A 920 -35.12 8.05 11.09
C GLY A 920 -34.98 6.87 10.13
N ASP A 921 -33.84 6.69 9.46
CA ASP A 921 -33.67 5.60 8.49
C ASP A 921 -33.61 4.21 9.14
N ILE A 922 -34.06 3.20 8.38
CA ILE A 922 -34.07 1.79 8.80
C ILE A 922 -32.66 1.24 9.09
N THR A 923 -31.61 1.82 8.49
CA THR A 923 -30.21 1.46 8.71
C THR A 923 -29.54 2.23 9.86
N CYS A 924 -30.28 3.08 10.59
CA CYS A 924 -29.77 3.86 11.71
C CYS A 924 -30.21 3.24 13.06
N PHE A 925 -29.25 2.79 13.89
CA PHE A 925 -29.54 2.08 15.15
C PHE A 925 -30.52 2.84 16.06
N HIS A 926 -31.52 2.14 16.61
CA HIS A 926 -32.56 2.74 17.45
C HIS A 926 -31.98 3.45 18.68
N ASP A 927 -30.89 2.91 19.27
CA ASP A 927 -30.19 3.54 20.39
C ASP A 927 -29.68 4.95 20.01
N TYR A 928 -28.80 5.05 19.00
CA TYR A 928 -28.26 6.33 18.52
C TYR A 928 -29.37 7.28 18.03
N SER A 929 -30.33 6.75 17.27
CA SER A 929 -31.47 7.50 16.74
C SER A 929 -32.31 8.13 17.86
N ASN A 930 -32.59 7.39 18.94
CA ASN A 930 -33.30 7.90 20.11
C ASN A 930 -32.52 9.02 20.80
N TYR A 931 -31.21 8.85 20.99
CA TYR A 931 -30.35 9.87 21.60
C TYR A 931 -30.28 11.15 20.75
N TYR A 932 -30.15 11.03 19.43
CA TYR A 932 -30.23 12.15 18.49
C TYR A 932 -31.60 12.85 18.57
N TYR A 933 -32.69 12.09 18.67
CA TYR A 933 -34.04 12.64 18.81
C TYR A 933 -34.21 13.50 20.07
N GLN A 934 -33.60 13.10 21.20
CA GLN A 934 -33.59 13.90 22.43
C GLN A 934 -32.92 15.27 22.19
N ILE A 935 -31.84 15.31 21.40
CA ILE A 935 -31.12 16.55 21.03
C ILE A 935 -31.99 17.44 20.13
N VAL A 936 -32.64 16.87 19.11
CA VAL A 936 -33.60 17.60 18.26
C VAL A 936 -34.76 18.14 19.09
N GLU A 937 -35.34 17.34 19.99
CA GLU A 937 -36.41 17.78 20.88
C GLU A 937 -35.94 18.89 21.85
N ARG A 938 -34.68 18.89 22.27
CA ARG A 938 -34.10 19.97 23.09
C ARG A 938 -33.93 21.29 22.32
N TYR A 939 -33.41 21.27 21.09
CA TYR A 939 -32.95 22.48 20.39
C TYR A 939 -33.85 22.95 19.22
N ALA A 940 -34.75 22.12 18.69
CA ALA A 940 -35.71 22.51 17.66
C ALA A 940 -37.03 23.06 18.26
N PRO A 941 -37.72 24.01 17.61
CA PRO A 941 -37.39 24.67 16.34
C PRO A 941 -36.58 25.98 16.52
N HIS A 942 -36.15 26.34 17.73
CA HIS A 942 -35.66 27.70 17.99
C HIS A 942 -34.16 27.91 17.69
N VAL A 943 -33.35 26.86 17.71
CA VAL A 943 -31.96 26.86 17.21
C VAL A 943 -31.93 26.20 15.84
N ILE A 944 -32.25 24.90 15.77
CA ILE A 944 -32.29 24.12 14.53
C ILE A 944 -33.37 24.69 13.61
N ALA A 945 -33.01 24.98 12.35
CA ALA A 945 -33.92 25.49 11.33
C ALA A 945 -34.26 24.45 10.25
N ALA A 946 -33.29 23.62 9.86
CA ALA A 946 -33.45 22.51 8.92
C ALA A 946 -32.37 21.44 9.16
N GLN A 947 -32.60 20.24 8.65
CA GLN A 947 -31.63 19.13 8.61
C GLN A 947 -31.63 18.52 7.20
N PHE A 948 -30.47 18.07 6.69
CA PHE A 948 -30.33 17.55 5.33
C PHE A 948 -29.48 16.27 5.28
N PHE A 949 -29.94 15.30 4.50
CA PHE A 949 -29.43 13.92 4.44
C PHE A 949 -29.46 13.38 3.00
N GLY A 950 -28.93 12.18 2.79
CA GLY A 950 -28.86 11.44 1.53
C GLY A 950 -29.13 9.95 1.75
N HIS A 951 -28.25 9.07 1.26
CA HIS A 951 -28.19 7.61 1.50
C HIS A 951 -29.34 6.77 0.92
N THR A 952 -30.60 7.20 0.99
CA THR A 952 -31.74 6.38 0.50
C THR A 952 -31.92 6.42 -1.03
N HIS A 953 -31.19 7.32 -1.70
CA HIS A 953 -31.21 7.60 -3.14
C HIS A 953 -32.54 8.13 -3.70
N LYS A 954 -33.53 8.34 -2.82
CA LYS A 954 -34.93 8.60 -3.11
C LYS A 954 -35.37 9.96 -2.57
N ASP A 955 -36.35 10.59 -3.21
CA ASP A 955 -36.88 11.89 -2.77
C ASP A 955 -37.76 11.71 -1.53
N GLU A 956 -37.18 11.93 -0.34
CA GLU A 956 -37.81 11.62 0.95
C GLU A 956 -37.67 12.76 1.98
N PHE A 957 -38.45 12.68 3.05
CA PHE A 957 -38.36 13.58 4.20
C PHE A 957 -38.79 12.88 5.49
N GLU A 958 -38.28 13.35 6.62
CA GLU A 958 -38.59 12.85 7.96
C GLU A 958 -39.15 13.96 8.84
N VAL A 959 -40.31 13.75 9.47
CA VAL A 959 -40.89 14.70 10.42
C VAL A 959 -40.57 14.30 11.87
N PHE A 960 -40.03 15.25 12.64
CA PHE A 960 -39.70 15.10 14.05
C PHE A 960 -40.81 15.72 14.93
N TYR A 961 -41.18 15.07 16.03
CA TYR A 961 -42.34 15.42 16.87
C TYR A 961 -42.00 15.49 18.36
N ARG A 962 -42.65 16.41 19.07
CA ARG A 962 -42.54 16.55 20.53
C ARG A 962 -43.36 15.50 21.27
N ASN A 963 -42.81 14.95 22.35
CA ASN A 963 -43.43 13.92 23.20
C ASN A 963 -43.92 12.69 22.40
N GLY A 964 -43.31 12.37 21.25
CA GLY A 964 -43.72 11.26 20.38
C GLY A 964 -45.10 11.43 19.69
N LYS A 965 -45.72 12.61 19.74
CA LYS A 965 -47.08 12.83 19.22
C LYS A 965 -47.07 13.26 17.75
N GLN A 966 -47.30 12.34 16.83
CA GLN A 966 -47.45 12.62 15.39
C GLN A 966 -48.68 13.52 15.11
N SER A 967 -48.50 14.84 15.18
CA SER A 967 -49.54 15.85 14.92
C SER A 967 -48.92 17.20 14.55
N ALA A 968 -49.60 17.99 13.72
CA ALA A 968 -49.11 19.29 13.22
C ALA A 968 -48.63 20.25 14.33
N SER A 969 -49.33 20.26 15.48
CA SER A 969 -49.00 21.13 16.63
C SER A 969 -47.79 20.66 17.45
N HIS A 970 -47.37 19.41 17.28
CA HIS A 970 -46.21 18.82 17.95
C HIS A 970 -45.01 18.64 17.02
N ALA A 971 -45.16 18.81 15.70
CA ALA A 971 -44.06 18.78 14.75
C ALA A 971 -43.04 19.90 15.03
N ILE A 972 -41.74 19.57 15.10
CA ILE A 972 -40.67 20.46 15.57
C ILE A 972 -39.49 20.60 14.60
N SER A 973 -39.23 19.63 13.72
CA SER A 973 -38.17 19.71 12.71
C SER A 973 -38.51 18.82 11.52
N VAL A 974 -37.80 19.03 10.40
CA VAL A 974 -37.81 18.18 9.22
C VAL A 974 -36.37 17.83 8.86
N GLY A 975 -36.13 16.56 8.54
CA GLY A 975 -34.97 16.11 7.78
C GLY A 975 -35.35 15.99 6.32
N TYR A 976 -34.63 16.67 5.42
CA TYR A 976 -34.80 16.55 3.99
C TYR A 976 -33.79 15.54 3.44
N ILE A 977 -34.25 14.49 2.75
CA ILE A 977 -33.39 13.49 2.14
C ILE A 977 -33.28 13.80 0.65
N ALA A 978 -32.07 13.95 0.13
CA ALA A 978 -31.81 14.34 -1.25
C ALA A 978 -32.06 13.21 -2.26
N PRO A 979 -32.37 13.56 -3.52
CA PRO A 979 -32.32 12.61 -4.61
C PRO A 979 -30.84 12.30 -4.91
N SER A 980 -30.49 11.04 -5.15
CA SER A 980 -29.14 10.72 -5.59
C SER A 980 -28.84 11.23 -7.00
N ILE A 981 -27.59 11.57 -7.27
CA ILE A 981 -27.12 11.76 -8.64
C ILE A 981 -26.98 10.41 -9.34
N THR A 982 -26.60 9.33 -8.63
CA THR A 982 -26.57 7.98 -9.23
C THR A 982 -27.94 7.48 -9.67
N SER A 983 -27.94 6.74 -10.78
CA SER A 983 -29.06 5.92 -11.26
C SER A 983 -29.20 4.57 -10.54
N TYR A 984 -28.30 4.28 -9.60
CA TYR A 984 -28.35 3.12 -8.73
C TYR A 984 -29.43 3.30 -7.63
N ARG A 985 -30.49 2.50 -7.55
CA ARG A 985 -30.97 1.45 -8.47
C ARG A 985 -32.30 1.88 -9.08
N ASP A 986 -32.48 1.57 -10.37
CA ASP A 986 -33.71 1.79 -11.14
C ASP A 986 -34.36 3.21 -10.99
N VAL A 987 -33.55 4.26 -10.77
CA VAL A 987 -34.02 5.65 -10.62
C VAL A 987 -33.30 6.64 -11.56
N ASN A 988 -33.93 7.77 -11.87
CA ASN A 988 -33.32 8.83 -12.70
C ASN A 988 -32.25 9.63 -11.93
N PRO A 989 -31.18 10.12 -12.57
CA PRO A 989 -30.21 11.02 -11.93
C PRO A 989 -30.85 12.37 -11.56
N GLY A 990 -30.63 12.86 -10.33
CA GLY A 990 -31.26 14.09 -9.85
C GLY A 990 -30.46 14.89 -8.83
N PHE A 991 -30.88 16.13 -8.58
CA PHE A 991 -30.32 17.01 -7.55
C PHE A 991 -31.40 17.98 -7.03
N ARG A 992 -31.14 18.71 -5.92
CA ARG A 992 -32.13 19.61 -5.33
C ARG A 992 -31.62 21.02 -5.06
N VAL A 993 -32.50 22.02 -5.20
CA VAL A 993 -32.28 23.41 -4.80
C VAL A 993 -33.37 23.84 -3.81
N TYR A 994 -32.96 24.39 -2.67
CA TYR A 994 -33.86 24.94 -1.65
C TYR A 994 -33.90 26.47 -1.74
N LYS A 995 -35.10 27.03 -1.61
CA LYS A 995 -35.32 28.48 -1.47
C LYS A 995 -35.48 28.79 0.02
N VAL A 996 -34.59 29.61 0.57
CA VAL A 996 -34.37 29.77 2.02
C VAL A 996 -34.63 31.22 2.44
N ASP A 997 -35.39 31.45 3.51
CA ASP A 997 -35.60 32.82 4.03
C ASP A 997 -34.34 33.38 4.72
N SER A 998 -33.98 34.62 4.39
CA SER A 998 -32.69 35.24 4.77
C SER A 998 -32.57 35.66 6.24
N GLU A 999 -33.59 35.48 7.06
CA GLU A 999 -33.62 35.93 8.46
C GLU A 999 -33.82 34.76 9.43
N THR A 1000 -34.73 33.85 9.07
CA THR A 1000 -35.07 32.63 9.80
C THR A 1000 -34.18 31.44 9.42
N PHE A 1001 -33.65 31.41 8.19
CA PHE A 1001 -32.98 30.25 7.60
C PHE A 1001 -33.85 28.98 7.52
N GLU A 1002 -35.17 29.16 7.44
CA GLU A 1002 -36.12 28.07 7.20
C GLU A 1002 -36.42 27.94 5.70
N VAL A 1003 -36.69 26.71 5.25
CA VAL A 1003 -36.97 26.40 3.84
C VAL A 1003 -38.36 26.93 3.46
N VAL A 1004 -38.43 27.74 2.40
CA VAL A 1004 -39.64 28.39 1.86
C VAL A 1004 -40.22 27.60 0.69
N ASP A 1005 -39.35 27.02 -0.14
CA ASP A 1005 -39.70 26.02 -1.16
C ASP A 1005 -38.51 25.07 -1.42
N SER A 1006 -38.80 23.92 -2.06
CA SER A 1006 -37.86 22.84 -2.33
C SER A 1006 -38.09 22.34 -3.75
N ILE A 1007 -37.06 22.38 -4.60
CA ILE A 1007 -37.19 22.15 -6.06
C ILE A 1007 -36.22 21.04 -6.48
N THR A 1008 -36.77 19.91 -6.93
CA THR A 1008 -35.98 18.78 -7.46
C THR A 1008 -35.84 18.89 -8.98
N TYR A 1009 -34.64 18.61 -9.47
CA TYR A 1009 -34.27 18.55 -10.88
C TYR A 1009 -33.87 17.11 -11.24
N THR A 1010 -34.24 16.67 -12.44
CA THR A 1010 -34.01 15.29 -12.92
C THR A 1010 -33.64 15.29 -14.42
N ALA A 1011 -33.18 14.15 -14.92
CA ALA A 1011 -33.07 13.86 -16.35
C ALA A 1011 -33.58 12.44 -16.65
N ASP A 1012 -34.40 12.29 -17.69
CA ASP A 1012 -35.17 11.07 -17.97
C ASP A 1012 -34.31 9.97 -18.62
N LEU A 1013 -33.78 9.05 -17.82
CA LEU A 1013 -32.74 8.12 -18.28
C LEU A 1013 -33.23 7.06 -19.28
N ASP A 1014 -34.55 6.93 -19.49
CA ASP A 1014 -35.13 6.16 -20.59
C ASP A 1014 -35.02 6.85 -21.96
N GLN A 1015 -34.81 8.17 -21.97
CA GLN A 1015 -34.55 8.97 -23.18
C GLN A 1015 -33.05 9.07 -23.52
N ALA A 1016 -32.16 8.46 -22.72
CA ALA A 1016 -30.71 8.67 -22.77
C ALA A 1016 -30.06 8.50 -24.16
N ASP A 1017 -30.52 7.52 -24.94
CA ASP A 1017 -30.01 7.25 -26.29
C ASP A 1017 -30.40 8.31 -27.34
N SER A 1018 -31.34 9.21 -27.02
CA SER A 1018 -31.69 10.36 -27.86
C SER A 1018 -30.82 11.60 -27.59
N TRP A 1019 -30.06 11.63 -26.49
CA TRP A 1019 -29.37 12.81 -25.97
C TRP A 1019 -28.07 13.11 -26.73
N THR A 1020 -28.22 13.64 -27.94
CA THR A 1020 -27.10 14.03 -28.82
C THR A 1020 -26.36 15.32 -28.42
N GLN A 1021 -26.92 16.12 -27.50
CA GLN A 1021 -26.35 17.40 -27.04
C GLN A 1021 -26.13 17.46 -25.52
N GLY A 1022 -26.42 16.38 -24.80
CA GLY A 1022 -26.44 16.32 -23.33
C GLY A 1022 -27.80 15.90 -22.77
N PRO A 1023 -27.85 15.44 -21.49
CA PRO A 1023 -29.07 15.10 -20.76
C PRO A 1023 -30.14 16.19 -20.75
N ASN A 1024 -31.41 15.76 -20.70
CA ASN A 1024 -32.60 16.62 -20.76
C ASN A 1024 -32.95 17.28 -19.40
N TRP A 1025 -31.95 17.72 -18.65
CA TRP A 1025 -32.09 18.29 -17.30
C TRP A 1025 -33.23 19.31 -17.20
N HIS A 1026 -34.20 19.03 -16.33
CA HIS A 1026 -35.40 19.85 -16.13
C HIS A 1026 -35.87 19.83 -14.68
N ILE A 1027 -36.82 20.71 -14.34
CA ILE A 1027 -37.48 20.70 -13.01
C ILE A 1027 -38.49 19.56 -12.98
N GLU A 1028 -38.30 18.61 -12.08
CA GLU A 1028 -39.27 17.54 -11.82
C GLU A 1028 -40.48 18.12 -11.08
N TYR A 1029 -40.24 18.78 -9.95
CA TYR A 1029 -41.29 19.42 -9.16
C TYR A 1029 -40.76 20.52 -8.21
N SER A 1030 -41.65 21.46 -7.88
CA SER A 1030 -41.55 22.30 -6.66
C SER A 1030 -42.48 21.70 -5.61
N ALA A 1031 -41.98 21.46 -4.40
CA ALA A 1031 -42.76 20.90 -3.30
C ALA A 1031 -43.99 21.78 -2.98
N ARG A 1032 -43.82 23.11 -3.00
CA ARG A 1032 -44.95 24.03 -2.85
C ARG A 1032 -45.93 23.89 -4.02
N GLN A 1033 -45.47 23.81 -5.28
CA GLN A 1033 -46.37 23.67 -6.43
C GLN A 1033 -47.13 22.32 -6.43
N ALA A 1034 -46.48 21.23 -6.03
CA ALA A 1034 -47.05 19.89 -6.03
C ALA A 1034 -48.12 19.66 -4.96
N TYR A 1035 -47.92 20.19 -3.74
CA TYR A 1035 -48.71 19.85 -2.55
C TYR A 1035 -49.59 20.98 -1.99
N ASN A 1036 -49.42 22.24 -2.44
CA ASN A 1036 -50.23 23.38 -1.95
C ASN A 1036 -51.69 23.37 -2.48
N SER A 1037 -52.06 22.43 -3.34
CA SER A 1037 -53.47 22.09 -3.62
C SER A 1037 -54.12 21.27 -2.50
N SER A 1038 -53.30 20.47 -1.81
CA SER A 1038 -53.73 19.40 -0.89
C SER A 1038 -53.57 19.78 0.58
N VAL A 1039 -52.91 20.91 0.85
CA VAL A 1039 -52.72 21.52 2.18
C VAL A 1039 -53.15 22.99 2.12
N ALA A 1040 -53.75 23.50 3.20
CA ALA A 1040 -54.14 24.91 3.29
C ALA A 1040 -52.95 25.86 3.01
N PRO A 1041 -53.10 26.87 2.15
CA PRO A 1041 -51.98 27.67 1.66
C PRO A 1041 -51.39 28.57 2.75
N THR A 1042 -50.21 28.20 3.26
CA THR A 1042 -49.46 28.96 4.28
C THR A 1042 -48.38 29.84 3.63
N PRO A 1043 -48.38 31.17 3.85
CA PRO A 1043 -47.51 32.11 3.13
C PRO A 1043 -46.06 32.19 3.64
N GLU A 1044 -45.69 31.44 4.69
CA GLU A 1044 -44.41 31.63 5.41
C GLU A 1044 -43.32 30.62 5.00
N THR A 1045 -43.37 29.36 5.47
CA THR A 1045 -42.31 28.35 5.24
C THR A 1045 -42.88 26.94 5.00
N LEU A 1046 -42.08 26.01 4.46
CA LEU A 1046 -42.36 24.56 4.43
C LEU A 1046 -42.15 23.95 5.83
N SER A 1047 -42.89 24.46 6.81
CA SER A 1047 -42.70 24.13 8.22
C SER A 1047 -42.95 22.64 8.54
N PRO A 1048 -42.45 22.12 9.69
CA PRO A 1048 -42.75 20.75 10.12
C PRO A 1048 -44.25 20.43 10.21
N ALA A 1049 -45.06 21.43 10.55
CA ALA A 1049 -46.52 21.32 10.58
C ALA A 1049 -47.13 21.24 9.17
N TRP A 1050 -46.52 21.91 8.18
CA TRP A 1050 -46.94 21.83 6.78
C TRP A 1050 -46.65 20.44 6.21
N TRP A 1051 -45.44 19.90 6.39
CA TRP A 1051 -45.11 18.53 5.94
C TRP A 1051 -45.96 17.46 6.61
N HIS A 1052 -46.24 17.58 7.92
CA HIS A 1052 -47.22 16.72 8.58
C HIS A 1052 -48.59 16.80 7.87
N ASN A 1053 -49.09 17.99 7.54
CA ASN A 1053 -50.35 18.12 6.82
C ASN A 1053 -50.30 17.52 5.39
N VAL A 1054 -49.16 17.55 4.70
CA VAL A 1054 -49.00 16.83 3.42
C VAL A 1054 -49.16 15.32 3.65
N THR A 1055 -48.53 14.75 4.68
CA THR A 1055 -48.72 13.31 5.00
C THR A 1055 -50.16 12.96 5.38
N VAL A 1056 -50.90 13.87 6.02
CA VAL A 1056 -52.34 13.68 6.28
C VAL A 1056 -53.15 13.71 4.97
N ALA A 1057 -52.78 14.60 4.04
CA ALA A 1057 -53.40 14.62 2.71
C ALA A 1057 -53.17 13.30 1.96
N MET A 1058 -51.96 12.71 2.01
CA MET A 1058 -51.65 11.39 1.40
C MET A 1058 -52.49 10.21 1.96
N GLU A 1059 -52.97 10.30 3.21
CA GLU A 1059 -53.88 9.30 3.77
C GLU A 1059 -55.28 9.41 3.13
N SER A 1060 -55.78 10.64 3.03
CA SER A 1060 -57.13 10.96 2.53
C SER A 1060 -57.27 10.98 1.00
N ASP A 1061 -56.19 11.31 0.28
CA ASP A 1061 -56.15 11.51 -1.16
C ASP A 1061 -55.05 10.65 -1.80
N ILE A 1062 -55.49 9.71 -2.62
CA ILE A 1062 -54.61 8.78 -3.33
C ILE A 1062 -53.81 9.46 -4.43
N ASP A 1063 -54.29 10.56 -5.03
CA ASP A 1063 -53.57 11.29 -6.07
C ASP A 1063 -52.39 12.08 -5.47
N THR A 1064 -52.57 12.67 -4.28
CA THR A 1064 -51.47 13.29 -3.52
C THR A 1064 -50.42 12.26 -3.10
N PHE A 1065 -50.81 11.05 -2.69
CA PHE A 1065 -49.85 9.98 -2.45
C PHE A 1065 -49.16 9.51 -3.74
N ALA A 1066 -49.88 9.30 -4.84
CA ALA A 1066 -49.32 8.84 -6.11
C ALA A 1066 -48.28 9.81 -6.68
N LYS A 1067 -48.52 11.13 -6.57
CA LYS A 1067 -47.51 12.17 -6.87
C LYS A 1067 -46.25 11.97 -6.04
N TYR A 1068 -46.40 11.87 -4.71
CA TYR A 1068 -45.25 11.67 -3.81
C TYR A 1068 -44.49 10.37 -4.11
N TRP A 1069 -45.19 9.26 -4.36
CA TRP A 1069 -44.57 7.99 -4.70
C TRP A 1069 -43.77 8.05 -5.99
N ASN A 1070 -44.28 8.74 -7.02
CA ASN A 1070 -43.58 8.97 -8.28
C ASN A 1070 -42.35 9.88 -8.12
N TYR A 1071 -42.45 10.96 -7.34
CA TYR A 1071 -41.31 11.84 -7.07
C TYR A 1071 -40.25 11.15 -6.19
N ARG A 1072 -40.66 10.30 -5.23
CA ARG A 1072 -39.75 9.49 -4.39
C ARG A 1072 -38.78 8.66 -5.24
N THR A 1073 -39.24 8.15 -6.38
CA THR A 1073 -38.44 7.38 -7.36
C THR A 1073 -37.90 8.24 -8.51
N LYS A 1074 -37.88 9.57 -8.35
CA LYS A 1074 -37.33 10.56 -9.30
C LYS A 1074 -38.01 10.48 -10.69
N SER A 1075 -39.32 10.20 -10.69
CA SER A 1075 -40.18 9.98 -11.87
C SER A 1075 -39.74 8.82 -12.78
N SER A 1076 -39.02 7.84 -12.23
CA SER A 1076 -38.53 6.70 -12.99
C SER A 1076 -39.65 5.83 -13.58
N PRO A 1077 -39.57 5.41 -14.86
CA PRO A 1077 -40.48 4.43 -15.44
C PRO A 1077 -40.35 3.02 -14.83
N LYS A 1078 -39.39 2.81 -13.92
CA LYS A 1078 -39.20 1.57 -13.14
C LYS A 1078 -39.91 1.60 -11.77
N THR A 1079 -40.59 2.71 -11.42
CA THR A 1079 -41.27 2.88 -10.14
C THR A 1079 -42.15 1.67 -9.78
N PRO A 1080 -41.88 0.96 -8.66
CA PRO A 1080 -42.63 -0.24 -8.30
C PRO A 1080 -44.06 0.10 -7.88
N PHE A 1081 -44.99 -0.83 -8.10
CA PHE A 1081 -46.38 -0.69 -7.69
C PHE A 1081 -46.49 -0.72 -6.15
N CYS A 1082 -47.22 0.24 -5.58
CA CYS A 1082 -47.43 0.39 -4.15
C CYS A 1082 -48.92 0.21 -3.82
N ASP A 1083 -49.23 -0.81 -3.02
CA ASP A 1083 -50.59 -1.10 -2.52
C ASP A 1083 -50.92 -0.31 -1.24
N GLU A 1084 -52.05 -0.62 -0.59
CA GLU A 1084 -52.47 0.10 0.62
C GLU A 1084 -51.60 -0.16 1.85
N ASP A 1085 -51.05 -1.37 2.01
CA ASP A 1085 -50.10 -1.68 3.09
C ASP A 1085 -48.76 -0.95 2.83
N CYS A 1086 -48.28 -0.92 1.59
CA CYS A 1086 -47.16 -0.09 1.16
C CYS A 1086 -47.39 1.40 1.45
N ARG A 1087 -48.53 1.96 1.03
CA ARG A 1087 -48.91 3.37 1.26
C ARG A 1087 -48.92 3.71 2.75
N ALA A 1088 -49.55 2.88 3.58
CA ALA A 1088 -49.60 3.10 5.02
C ALA A 1088 -48.21 3.06 5.68
N ASN A 1089 -47.35 2.12 5.28
CA ASN A 1089 -45.99 2.01 5.79
C ASN A 1089 -45.13 3.22 5.40
N VAL A 1090 -45.18 3.65 4.13
CA VAL A 1090 -44.45 4.82 3.62
C VAL A 1090 -44.85 6.10 4.35
N ILE A 1091 -46.16 6.35 4.50
CA ILE A 1091 -46.69 7.52 5.23
C ILE A 1091 -46.26 7.50 6.71
N CYS A 1092 -46.19 6.33 7.33
CA CYS A 1092 -45.68 6.19 8.69
C CYS A 1092 -44.17 6.46 8.79
N SER A 1093 -43.36 5.92 7.87
CA SER A 1093 -41.90 6.10 7.89
C SER A 1093 -41.47 7.55 7.67
N VAL A 1094 -42.13 8.33 6.79
CA VAL A 1094 -41.86 9.78 6.68
C VAL A 1094 -42.32 10.60 7.91
N ARG A 1095 -43.15 10.00 8.78
CA ARG A 1095 -43.50 10.53 10.11
C ARG A 1095 -42.61 9.99 11.24
N ALA A 1096 -41.55 9.25 10.92
CA ALA A 1096 -40.68 8.56 11.87
C ALA A 1096 -39.23 9.07 11.80
N GLY A 1097 -38.99 10.34 12.15
CA GLY A 1097 -37.63 10.87 12.36
C GLY A 1097 -36.84 10.25 13.54
N LYS A 1098 -37.27 9.08 14.03
CA LYS A 1098 -36.58 8.16 14.93
C LYS A 1098 -36.86 6.75 14.40
N SER A 1099 -35.83 5.95 14.15
CA SER A 1099 -35.97 4.65 13.47
C SER A 1099 -36.87 3.66 14.24
N GLU A 1100 -36.86 3.73 15.57
CA GLU A 1100 -37.77 3.04 16.50
C GLU A 1100 -39.28 3.34 16.26
N LEU A 1101 -39.64 4.35 15.46
CA LEU A 1101 -41.04 4.73 15.14
C LEU A 1101 -41.48 4.37 13.71
N ARG A 1102 -40.62 3.72 12.90
CA ARG A 1102 -41.00 3.32 11.53
C ARG A 1102 -42.02 2.17 11.54
N CYS A 1103 -42.86 2.08 10.51
CA CYS A 1103 -43.81 0.97 10.34
C CYS A 1103 -43.33 -0.10 9.35
N ASP A 1104 -42.33 0.17 8.51
CA ASP A 1104 -41.69 -0.85 7.68
C ASP A 1104 -40.82 -1.82 8.51
N TYR A 1105 -40.31 -1.37 9.66
CA TYR A 1105 -39.61 -2.20 10.64
C TYR A 1105 -40.58 -2.81 11.68
N GLN A 1106 -41.07 -4.03 11.44
CA GLN A 1106 -41.93 -4.76 12.38
C GLN A 1106 -41.40 -6.14 12.74
N SER A 1107 -40.49 -6.17 13.72
CA SER A 1107 -39.81 -7.38 14.20
C SER A 1107 -40.61 -8.28 15.14
N ASP A 1108 -41.81 -7.85 15.55
CA ASP A 1108 -42.47 -8.37 16.77
C ASP A 1108 -43.60 -9.37 16.50
N GLU A 1109 -44.17 -9.40 15.29
CA GLU A 1109 -45.10 -10.46 14.87
C GLU A 1109 -44.34 -11.63 14.25
N PHE A 1110 -43.73 -12.46 15.09
CA PHE A 1110 -43.24 -13.77 14.66
C PHE A 1110 -44.42 -14.70 14.35
N PRO A 1111 -44.44 -15.40 13.19
CA PRO A 1111 -45.43 -16.43 12.88
C PRO A 1111 -45.15 -17.71 13.69
N GLY A 1112 -45.34 -17.63 15.02
CA GLY A 1112 -44.97 -18.66 15.98
C GLY A 1112 -45.85 -18.73 17.24
N LYS A 1113 -46.91 -17.92 17.33
CA LYS A 1113 -47.96 -18.06 18.36
C LYS A 1113 -49.36 -17.88 17.77
N GLU A 1114 -50.06 -18.99 17.60
CA GLU A 1114 -51.52 -18.96 17.42
C GLU A 1114 -52.20 -18.59 18.75
N THR A 1115 -52.46 -17.31 18.97
CA THR A 1115 -53.49 -16.85 19.91
C THR A 1115 -54.68 -16.31 19.10
N GLN A 1116 -55.77 -17.07 19.11
CA GLN A 1116 -56.95 -16.80 18.28
C GLN A 1116 -57.75 -15.57 18.76
N THR A 1117 -57.42 -14.39 18.24
CA THR A 1117 -58.35 -13.23 18.21
C THR A 1117 -58.16 -12.41 16.94
N GLU A 1118 -59.14 -12.54 16.05
CA GLU A 1118 -59.49 -11.68 14.90
C GLU A 1118 -58.49 -11.56 13.73
N PHE A 1119 -59.05 -11.61 12.51
CA PHE A 1119 -58.32 -11.53 11.24
C PHE A 1119 -57.93 -10.09 10.91
N ASN A 1120 -56.74 -9.89 10.36
CA ASN A 1120 -56.61 -9.20 9.07
C ASN A 1120 -55.33 -9.62 8.32
N SER A 1121 -55.47 -9.95 7.03
CA SER A 1121 -54.41 -10.57 6.24
C SER A 1121 -53.46 -9.54 5.61
N LYS A 1122 -52.58 -8.94 6.42
CA LYS A 1122 -51.54 -8.02 5.94
C LYS A 1122 -50.36 -8.77 5.31
N LYS A 1123 -50.16 -8.62 3.99
CA LYS A 1123 -48.94 -9.07 3.30
C LYS A 1123 -47.99 -7.88 3.22
N ARG A 1124 -47.15 -7.74 4.25
CA ARG A 1124 -46.23 -6.61 4.39
C ARG A 1124 -45.29 -6.47 3.19
N TYR A 1125 -45.10 -5.23 2.73
CA TYR A 1125 -43.98 -4.82 1.89
C TYR A 1125 -42.65 -5.20 2.57
N ARG A 1126 -41.74 -5.82 1.82
CA ARG A 1126 -40.36 -6.07 2.25
C ARG A 1126 -39.44 -5.06 1.55
N PRO A 1127 -38.66 -4.24 2.28
CA PRO A 1127 -37.65 -3.40 1.68
C PRO A 1127 -36.44 -4.24 1.25
N GLU A 1128 -36.55 -4.97 0.13
CA GLU A 1128 -35.42 -5.64 -0.52
C GLU A 1128 -34.53 -4.64 -1.31
N GLU A 1129 -34.78 -3.33 -1.15
CA GLU A 1129 -34.21 -2.22 -1.93
C GLU A 1129 -33.24 -1.30 -1.15
N HIS A 1130 -33.20 -1.32 0.19
CA HIS A 1130 -32.30 -0.46 0.99
C HIS A 1130 -30.93 -1.12 1.22
N LEU A 1131 -30.30 -1.60 0.14
CA LEU A 1131 -29.15 -2.52 0.20
C LEU A 1131 -27.96 -2.03 -0.65
N CYS A 1132 -27.31 -0.95 -0.19
CA CYS A 1132 -25.92 -0.64 -0.54
C CYS A 1132 -24.92 -1.58 0.19
N SER A 1133 -25.40 -2.39 1.13
CA SER A 1133 -24.67 -3.50 1.73
C SER A 1133 -24.67 -4.75 0.85
N ILE A 1134 -23.59 -5.53 0.90
CA ILE A 1134 -23.47 -6.75 0.11
C ILE A 1134 -24.49 -7.77 0.59
N ASN A 1135 -25.37 -8.16 -0.34
CA ASN A 1135 -26.53 -9.00 -0.08
C ASN A 1135 -26.18 -10.49 0.04
N LEU A 1136 -25.23 -10.84 0.93
CA LEU A 1136 -24.67 -12.18 1.16
C LEU A 1136 -25.72 -13.25 1.54
N VAL A 1137 -26.97 -12.86 1.80
CA VAL A 1137 -28.04 -13.74 2.28
C VAL A 1137 -29.40 -13.46 1.58
N SER A 1138 -29.42 -12.94 0.35
CA SER A 1138 -30.68 -12.81 -0.42
C SER A 1138 -30.61 -13.38 -1.84
N SER A 1139 -30.96 -14.65 -1.95
CA SER A 1139 -31.27 -15.31 -3.22
C SER A 1139 -32.67 -14.89 -3.72
N ASN A 1140 -32.75 -13.82 -4.50
CA ASN A 1140 -33.99 -13.40 -5.18
C ASN A 1140 -33.76 -12.91 -6.63
N VAL A 1141 -32.89 -13.61 -7.37
CA VAL A 1141 -32.83 -13.54 -8.84
C VAL A 1141 -33.71 -14.64 -9.42
N ARG A 1142 -34.60 -14.30 -10.35
CA ARG A 1142 -35.57 -15.22 -10.97
C ARG A 1142 -35.82 -14.90 -12.44
#